data_AF-A0A0W0UJC2-F1
#
_entry.id   AF-A0A0W0UJC2-F1
#
_cell.length_a   1.000
_cell.length_b   1.000
_cell.length_c   1.000
_cell.angle_alpha   90.00
_cell.angle_beta   90.00
_cell.angle_gamma   90.00
#
_symmetry.space_group_name_H-M   'P 1'
#
loop_
_entity.id
_entity.type
_entity.pdbx_description
1 polymer ?
#
loop_
_entity_poly.entity_id
_entity_poly.type
_entity_poly.pdbx_seq_one_letter_code
_entity_poly.pdbx_strand_id
1 'polypeptide(L)'
;MPTYKGLFLEKYRDKTGGKNKSDVDGFYRAKETGEEFFIKQPEDKKELFTELLAGLFLQEFTQRIIKVLISEGKLPKGSEKSLIFADLIQLDNGSYALIQPKVAFIELFKIIGTGYKDGSDRDPLWEMVNGPSAYPALTQNGEYFGLSLSIMFSLLFCAHSVHSGNMVCLKPESSHPLEQIISQFGRIDWGDAFRFFALNANNEEEDILFPAEYEGLFNLKKYTKGYIQNYRNIAGLFTAIAEKGSLLAKKIETEGSHLIQEIEKEKVQLDEEIAKANERSKEFNEASKEAQLAMEALSKEKQLLAKAAHEKAEKASKSGSVATFLLDVVTSAFRKIPGDLLDSQTHRALAQYLAIPAFEHTTFGKEGNYSEAADEFARVLKHRLGRIMKLKEQVSLHHAKEVDLYQSVHFTSAIDLSNDINDKTVFSEFVENLTNYVNDNDTLNLEQALWIDFSSIDLQQLVKQYNHYIELSAQQAEVFNLWQHHSSNNKNGLVPYNNSDEAELQNGHAFVPYYRESTILRRLSIIDPQTLGTYRFKPYEEPARQYSKENPVWKKLEDVASAGNQIIGFLKAAQHCHRLVTEEIQSSKTKLSPKDIKHKYKEGMQDVLQGLSDAVCAFNKRREALMPLFASLTSGESFTFGSNFFYPIDDKELNELSGVQLATICLEELNASESPLLFRIINNNALWQRMSHAIAENESKFKAREDDISTKLARLNILRESLVFFYEQEEAFKEATALEQKELILKILQQATEELPPSFQIALAENLKVAEKELQEHRELLEEFDVAYSMFEIGADQTAAFLTLKEIYKKLPPYLQESEQEKYKRAETTVQQMVANNEYVQKLALFERTENKLDAYLGLSEAYEVLPSNLKEHHQQTYKAAKLEVDRINTLIAIFSSNLDKFEAAEKISDKASSFSQLITAYQQLPVYFKKQQLLASFLQEPVKEKFKLILTDRTLWEAVSSDRKETLSASVAADLLALKQFHDDKLALNKNNQFGQAYTDSLDNFYKEAVKIRLSDAPVKEQASAILQVAHQQFAHRHDTKRLIADVIMVVSIIGLFIGAGRLLAGSSFFFSQAKTARETEFTNQWLKQPVEDNEGNDQIRLVSPPAA
;
A
#
# COMPACT_ATOMS: atom_id res chain seq x y z
N MET A 1 22.45 20.29 -46.87
CA MET A 1 22.73 21.29 -45.83
C MET A 1 23.95 20.78 -45.09
N PRO A 2 24.99 21.60 -44.92
CA PRO A 2 26.23 21.13 -44.34
C PRO A 2 26.04 20.74 -42.87
N THR A 3 26.61 19.61 -42.48
CA THR A 3 26.64 19.11 -41.10
C THR A 3 28.04 19.27 -40.53
N TYR A 4 28.15 19.74 -39.29
CA TYR A 4 29.42 19.88 -38.59
C TYR A 4 29.33 19.28 -37.19
N LYS A 5 30.17 18.29 -36.88
CA LYS A 5 30.18 17.58 -35.59
C LYS A 5 28.79 17.08 -35.13
N GLY A 6 27.95 16.68 -36.09
CA GLY A 6 26.59 16.21 -35.84
C GLY A 6 25.51 17.30 -35.78
N LEU A 7 25.86 18.58 -35.91
CA LEU A 7 24.94 19.72 -35.92
C LEU A 7 24.52 20.09 -37.34
N PHE A 8 23.23 20.40 -37.53
CA PHE A 8 22.70 20.86 -38.82
C PHE A 8 22.83 22.39 -38.92
N LEU A 9 23.53 22.86 -39.95
CA LEU A 9 23.82 24.29 -40.12
C LEU A 9 22.91 24.94 -41.17
N GLU A 10 22.30 26.07 -40.80
CA GLU A 10 21.49 26.90 -41.69
C GLU A 10 22.16 28.25 -41.94
N LYS A 11 22.35 28.62 -43.22
CA LYS A 11 22.90 29.93 -43.61
C LYS A 11 21.85 31.01 -43.33
N TYR A 12 22.19 32.01 -42.54
CA TYR A 12 21.26 33.12 -42.21
C TYR A 12 21.75 34.49 -42.66
N ARG A 13 23.03 34.63 -43.07
CA ARG A 13 23.59 35.90 -43.53
C ARG A 13 24.79 35.69 -44.45
N ASP A 14 24.87 36.47 -45.53
CA ASP A 14 26.06 36.50 -46.39
C ASP A 14 27.21 37.29 -45.76
N LYS A 15 28.44 37.02 -46.19
CA LYS A 15 29.58 37.86 -45.80
C LYS A 15 29.61 39.15 -46.64
N THR A 16 30.06 40.24 -46.02
CA THR A 16 30.09 41.57 -46.65
C THR A 16 31.48 42.00 -47.14
N GLY A 17 32.54 41.24 -46.82
CA GLY A 17 33.94 41.55 -47.17
C GLY A 17 34.80 40.32 -47.45
N GLY A 18 36.01 40.53 -47.96
CA GLY A 18 36.97 39.48 -48.34
C GLY A 18 37.07 39.22 -49.86
N LYS A 19 38.17 38.59 -50.30
CA LYS A 19 38.50 38.38 -51.72
C LYS A 19 37.69 37.26 -52.39
N ASN A 20 37.36 36.21 -51.64
CA ASN A 20 36.63 35.05 -52.16
C ASN A 20 35.13 35.35 -52.18
N LYS A 21 34.38 34.89 -53.19
CA LYS A 21 32.91 35.02 -53.25
C LYS A 21 32.30 33.71 -53.74
N SER A 22 32.26 32.70 -52.89
CA SER A 22 31.49 31.47 -53.14
C SER A 22 30.07 31.59 -52.59
N ASP A 23 29.10 30.88 -53.18
CA ASP A 23 27.70 30.86 -52.73
C ASP A 23 27.56 30.29 -51.30
N VAL A 24 28.52 29.49 -50.86
CA VAL A 24 28.57 28.93 -49.49
C VAL A 24 29.21 29.88 -48.48
N ASP A 25 29.81 30.98 -48.91
CA ASP A 25 30.47 31.91 -47.99
C ASP A 25 29.44 32.68 -47.17
N GLY A 26 29.54 32.63 -45.84
CA GLY A 26 28.61 33.36 -44.98
C GLY A 26 28.56 32.88 -43.53
N PHE A 27 27.54 33.33 -42.82
CA PHE A 27 27.27 33.01 -41.43
C PHE A 27 26.15 31.98 -41.33
N TYR A 28 26.41 30.97 -40.51
CA TYR A 28 25.56 29.81 -40.31
C TYR A 28 25.19 29.69 -38.84
N ARG A 29 24.02 29.11 -38.55
CA ARG A 29 23.56 28.82 -37.20
C ARG A 29 23.20 27.34 -37.09
N ALA A 30 23.64 26.69 -36.01
CA ALA A 30 23.20 25.35 -35.66
C ALA A 30 21.74 25.37 -35.18
N LYS A 31 20.87 24.54 -35.76
CA LYS A 31 19.44 24.51 -35.41
C LYS A 31 19.18 24.06 -33.99
N GLU A 32 20.01 23.13 -33.50
CA GLU A 32 19.83 22.47 -32.22
C GLU A 32 20.32 23.33 -31.05
N THR A 33 21.46 24.01 -31.23
CA THR A 33 22.17 24.71 -30.15
C THR A 33 22.12 26.23 -30.27
N GLY A 34 21.77 26.76 -31.45
CA GLY A 34 21.85 28.19 -31.73
C GLY A 34 23.27 28.72 -31.95
N GLU A 35 24.30 27.87 -31.90
CA GLU A 35 25.71 28.25 -32.11
C GLU A 35 25.92 28.83 -33.52
N GLU A 36 26.73 29.88 -33.61
CA GLU A 36 26.96 30.60 -34.87
C GLU A 36 28.38 30.37 -35.39
N PHE A 37 28.47 30.12 -36.70
CA PHE A 37 29.70 29.82 -37.41
C PHE A 37 29.88 30.73 -38.62
N PHE A 38 31.13 30.92 -39.02
CA PHE A 38 31.51 31.50 -40.29
C PHE A 38 32.09 30.40 -41.19
N ILE A 39 31.55 30.25 -42.39
CA ILE A 39 32.04 29.30 -43.39
C ILE A 39 32.61 30.08 -44.57
N LYS A 40 33.81 29.72 -45.00
CA LYS A 40 34.44 30.22 -46.23
C LYS A 40 35.00 29.08 -47.07
N GLN A 41 34.84 29.16 -48.37
CA GLN A 41 35.44 28.25 -49.34
C GLN A 41 36.50 28.99 -50.17
N PRO A 42 37.80 28.87 -49.82
CA PRO A 42 38.86 29.48 -50.61
C PRO A 42 38.92 28.92 -52.05
N GLU A 43 39.15 29.80 -53.02
CA GLU A 43 39.36 29.38 -54.42
C GLU A 43 40.71 28.70 -54.62
N ASP A 44 41.76 29.16 -53.93
CA ASP A 44 43.08 28.53 -53.92
C ASP A 44 43.11 27.37 -52.92
N LYS A 45 43.23 26.13 -53.41
CA LYS A 45 43.34 24.93 -52.56
C LYS A 45 44.57 24.97 -51.63
N LYS A 46 45.61 25.74 -51.95
CA LYS A 46 46.75 25.93 -51.04
C LYS A 46 46.36 26.76 -49.82
N GLU A 47 45.53 27.79 -50.02
CA GLU A 47 45.00 28.62 -48.92
C GLU A 47 44.06 27.78 -48.04
N LEU A 48 43.16 26.99 -48.66
CA LEU A 48 42.32 26.01 -47.96
C LEU A 48 43.16 25.09 -47.06
N PHE A 49 44.22 24.50 -47.62
CA PHE A 49 45.08 23.57 -46.89
C PHE A 49 45.88 24.25 -45.78
N THR A 50 46.55 25.37 -46.08
CA THR A 50 47.45 26.04 -45.12
C THR A 50 46.69 26.62 -43.94
N GLU A 51 45.50 27.17 -44.16
CA GLU A 51 44.65 27.67 -43.09
C GLU A 51 44.06 26.53 -42.24
N LEU A 52 43.61 25.44 -42.88
CA LEU A 52 43.19 24.24 -42.16
C LEU A 52 44.33 23.70 -41.30
N LEU A 53 45.53 23.55 -41.87
CA LEU A 53 46.67 22.99 -41.16
C LEU A 53 47.06 23.87 -39.96
N ALA A 54 47.09 25.19 -40.14
CA ALA A 54 47.34 26.13 -39.06
C ALA A 54 46.27 26.00 -37.97
N GLY A 55 45.00 25.85 -38.37
CA GLY A 55 43.91 25.70 -37.42
C GLY A 55 43.96 24.40 -36.62
N LEU A 56 44.31 23.29 -37.27
CA LEU A 56 44.54 22.00 -36.58
C LEU A 56 45.72 22.08 -35.61
N PHE A 57 46.82 22.74 -35.98
CA PHE A 57 47.94 22.96 -35.06
C PHE A 57 47.54 23.84 -33.87
N LEU A 58 46.86 24.97 -34.10
CA LEU A 58 46.36 25.82 -33.03
C LEU A 58 45.41 25.07 -32.10
N GLN A 59 44.54 24.22 -32.65
CA GLN A 59 43.64 23.38 -31.86
C GLN A 59 44.43 22.44 -30.94
N GLU A 60 45.45 21.74 -31.45
CA GLU A 60 46.30 20.85 -30.64
C GLU A 60 47.05 21.60 -29.54
N PHE A 61 47.69 22.74 -29.85
CA PHE A 61 48.36 23.57 -28.84
C PHE A 61 47.37 24.15 -27.83
N THR A 62 46.17 24.53 -28.28
CA THR A 62 45.14 25.11 -27.40
C THR A 62 44.69 24.10 -26.35
N GLN A 63 44.35 22.88 -26.79
CA GLN A 63 43.83 21.84 -25.89
C GLN A 63 44.91 21.28 -24.96
N ARG A 64 46.10 21.00 -25.49
CA ARG A 64 47.16 20.30 -24.74
C ARG A 64 48.04 21.21 -23.91
N ILE A 65 48.17 22.49 -24.29
CA ILE A 65 49.12 23.41 -23.64
C ILE A 65 48.42 24.65 -23.08
N ILE A 66 47.71 25.42 -23.91
CA ILE A 66 47.18 26.74 -23.49
C ILE A 66 46.15 26.60 -22.37
N LYS A 67 45.17 25.70 -22.50
CA LYS A 67 44.18 25.46 -21.45
C LYS A 67 44.80 25.01 -20.13
N VAL A 68 45.86 24.21 -20.19
CA VAL A 68 46.57 23.75 -18.99
C VAL A 68 47.33 24.90 -18.33
N LEU A 69 47.98 25.76 -19.12
CA LEU A 69 48.62 26.97 -18.60
C LEU A 69 47.62 27.95 -17.99
N ILE A 70 46.38 27.99 -18.50
CA ILE A 70 45.28 28.78 -17.90
C ILE A 70 44.85 28.17 -16.57
N SER A 71 44.63 26.86 -16.49
CA SER A 71 44.27 26.20 -15.22
C SER A 71 45.36 26.29 -14.15
N GLU A 72 46.63 26.38 -14.56
CA GLU A 72 47.78 26.61 -13.67
C GLU A 72 47.97 28.09 -13.29
N GLY A 73 47.11 29.01 -13.77
CA GLY A 73 47.21 30.45 -13.49
C GLY A 73 48.38 31.17 -14.20
N LYS A 74 49.05 30.51 -15.15
CA LYS A 74 50.21 31.04 -15.90
C LYS A 74 49.81 31.86 -17.13
N LEU A 75 48.56 31.73 -17.59
CA LEU A 75 47.94 32.55 -18.63
C LEU A 75 46.57 33.06 -18.16
N PRO A 76 46.14 34.27 -18.58
CA PRO A 76 44.78 34.77 -18.36
C PRO A 76 43.69 33.79 -18.78
N LYS A 77 42.63 33.63 -17.97
CA LYS A 77 41.40 32.92 -18.38
C LYS A 77 40.85 33.57 -19.66
N GLY A 78 40.47 32.75 -20.63
CA GLY A 78 40.04 33.21 -21.95
C GLY A 78 41.19 33.44 -22.95
N SER A 79 42.46 33.24 -22.59
CA SER A 79 43.61 33.38 -23.53
C SER A 79 43.49 32.47 -24.75
N GLU A 80 42.80 31.33 -24.63
CA GLU A 80 42.50 30.44 -25.74
C GLU A 80 41.65 31.12 -26.83
N LYS A 81 40.81 32.10 -26.47
CA LYS A 81 39.97 32.85 -27.41
C LYS A 81 40.77 33.80 -28.31
N SER A 82 42.01 34.14 -27.93
CA SER A 82 42.94 34.91 -28.75
C SER A 82 43.51 34.10 -29.94
N LEU A 83 43.35 32.78 -29.91
CA LEU A 83 43.75 31.85 -30.97
C LEU A 83 42.51 31.43 -31.74
N ILE A 84 42.07 32.25 -32.69
CA ILE A 84 40.90 31.96 -33.51
C ILE A 84 41.34 31.15 -34.72
N PHE A 85 40.80 29.95 -34.88
CA PHE A 85 41.19 29.02 -35.93
C PHE A 85 40.00 28.38 -36.65
N ALA A 86 40.22 28.04 -37.92
CA ALA A 86 39.28 27.28 -38.72
C ALA A 86 39.47 25.77 -38.56
N ASP A 87 38.41 25.03 -38.81
CA ASP A 87 38.34 23.58 -38.96
C ASP A 87 37.78 23.26 -40.36
N LEU A 88 37.77 21.98 -40.74
CA LEU A 88 37.24 21.54 -42.04
C LEU A 88 35.76 21.21 -41.96
N ILE A 89 35.02 21.55 -43.01
CA ILE A 89 33.65 21.06 -43.23
C ILE A 89 33.51 20.53 -44.66
N GLN A 90 32.83 19.39 -44.81
CA GLN A 90 32.46 18.86 -46.12
C GLN A 90 31.08 19.38 -46.53
N LEU A 91 30.98 19.82 -47.77
CA LEU A 91 29.76 20.34 -48.38
C LEU A 91 28.97 19.21 -49.04
N ASP A 92 27.69 19.44 -49.33
CA ASP A 92 26.79 18.44 -49.93
C ASP A 92 27.29 17.90 -51.29
N ASN A 93 28.09 18.68 -52.02
CA ASN A 93 28.67 18.30 -53.30
C ASN A 93 29.99 17.50 -53.17
N GLY A 94 30.37 17.12 -51.94
CA GLY A 94 31.61 16.40 -51.63
C GLY A 94 32.86 17.28 -51.55
N SER A 95 32.79 18.56 -51.94
CA SER A 95 33.91 19.50 -51.81
C SER A 95 34.07 20.00 -50.37
N TYR A 96 35.21 20.62 -50.07
CA TYR A 96 35.56 21.07 -48.72
C TYR A 96 35.54 22.60 -48.59
N ALA A 97 35.22 23.08 -47.39
CA ALA A 97 35.29 24.47 -46.98
C ALA A 97 35.85 24.58 -45.55
N LEU A 98 36.20 25.80 -45.14
CA LEU A 98 36.65 26.11 -43.79
C LEU A 98 35.49 26.60 -42.94
N ILE A 99 35.36 26.08 -41.72
CA ILE A 99 34.39 26.51 -40.73
C ILE A 99 35.11 27.06 -39.50
N GLN A 100 34.65 28.20 -38.99
CA GLN A 100 35.23 28.87 -37.82
C GLN A 100 34.10 29.33 -36.89
N PRO A 101 34.27 29.30 -35.55
CA PRO A 101 33.33 29.94 -34.64
C PRO A 101 33.16 31.43 -34.95
N LYS A 102 31.92 31.94 -34.86
CA LYS A 102 31.67 33.37 -35.00
C LYS A 102 32.11 34.10 -33.74
N VAL A 103 33.07 34.99 -33.87
CA VAL A 103 33.61 35.80 -32.76
C VAL A 103 33.23 37.27 -32.98
N ALA A 104 32.82 37.97 -31.91
CA ALA A 104 32.56 39.39 -31.95
C ALA A 104 33.87 40.17 -31.71
N PHE A 105 34.26 41.02 -32.66
CA PHE A 105 35.52 41.75 -32.57
C PHE A 105 35.46 43.14 -33.25
N ILE A 106 36.53 43.91 -33.07
CA ILE A 106 36.84 45.17 -33.74
C ILE A 106 38.21 45.00 -34.41
N GLU A 107 38.30 45.29 -35.70
CA GLU A 107 39.55 45.25 -36.47
C GLU A 107 40.50 46.35 -36.00
N LEU A 108 41.80 46.06 -35.92
CA LEU A 108 42.75 47.01 -35.30
C LEU A 108 42.83 48.32 -36.06
N PHE A 109 42.67 48.36 -37.39
CA PHE A 109 42.73 49.62 -38.15
C PHE A 109 41.66 50.63 -37.71
N LYS A 110 40.54 50.16 -37.13
CA LYS A 110 39.50 51.02 -36.56
C LYS A 110 39.91 51.61 -35.22
N ILE A 111 40.79 50.91 -34.48
CA ILE A 111 41.33 51.35 -33.19
C ILE A 111 42.46 52.36 -33.39
N ILE A 112 43.40 52.06 -34.30
CA ILE A 112 44.60 52.89 -34.53
C ILE A 112 44.41 53.95 -35.62
N GLY A 113 43.23 54.00 -36.28
CA GLY A 113 42.90 55.01 -37.28
C GLY A 113 43.64 54.87 -38.61
N THR A 114 43.94 53.65 -39.04
CA THR A 114 44.66 53.37 -40.31
C THR A 114 43.77 52.84 -41.44
N GLY A 115 42.44 52.97 -41.31
CA GLY A 115 41.46 52.55 -42.31
C GLY A 115 41.25 53.54 -43.46
N TYR A 116 40.59 53.07 -44.53
CA TYR A 116 40.01 53.96 -45.54
C TYR A 116 38.97 54.90 -44.92
N LYS A 117 38.74 56.05 -45.56
CA LYS A 117 37.76 57.05 -45.09
C LYS A 117 36.33 56.53 -45.00
N ASP A 118 35.99 55.48 -45.76
CA ASP A 118 34.69 54.82 -45.73
C ASP A 118 34.59 53.72 -44.64
N GLY A 119 35.68 53.44 -43.92
CA GLY A 119 35.76 52.45 -42.86
C GLY A 119 35.67 50.99 -43.33
N SER A 120 35.77 50.74 -44.63
CA SER A 120 35.53 49.42 -45.25
C SER A 120 36.62 48.39 -44.96
N ASP A 121 37.89 48.80 -45.03
CA ASP A 121 39.09 47.99 -44.80
C ASP A 121 40.26 48.90 -44.37
N ARG A 122 41.39 48.30 -43.99
CA ARG A 122 42.66 49.01 -43.77
C ARG A 122 43.15 49.64 -45.08
N ASP A 123 43.78 50.82 -45.00
CA ASP A 123 44.52 51.41 -46.11
C ASP A 123 46.01 50.97 -46.02
N PRO A 124 46.49 50.08 -46.91
CA PRO A 124 47.84 49.52 -46.80
C PRO A 124 48.95 50.57 -46.91
N LEU A 125 48.75 51.62 -47.71
CA LEU A 125 49.76 52.68 -47.87
C LEU A 125 49.77 53.60 -46.66
N TRP A 126 48.59 53.93 -46.14
CA TRP A 126 48.46 54.77 -44.95
C TRP A 126 48.97 54.07 -43.69
N GLU A 127 48.67 52.78 -43.52
CA GLU A 127 49.19 51.94 -42.44
C GLU A 127 50.70 51.72 -42.56
N MET A 128 51.24 51.60 -43.77
CA MET A 128 52.69 51.52 -43.97
C MET A 128 53.41 52.78 -43.46
N VAL A 129 52.89 53.97 -43.77
CA VAL A 129 53.52 55.24 -43.40
C VAL A 129 53.32 55.59 -41.93
N ASN A 130 52.13 55.38 -41.38
CA ASN A 130 51.76 55.83 -40.03
C ASN A 130 51.66 54.71 -39.00
N GLY A 131 51.67 53.45 -39.42
CA GLY A 131 51.55 52.27 -38.56
C GLY A 131 52.59 52.24 -37.44
N PRO A 132 53.90 52.42 -37.71
CA PRO A 132 54.91 52.42 -36.64
C PRO A 132 54.61 53.41 -35.51
N SER A 133 54.06 54.59 -35.80
CA SER A 133 53.66 55.57 -34.78
C SER A 133 52.29 55.31 -34.15
N ALA A 134 51.39 54.60 -34.84
CA ALA A 134 50.01 54.38 -34.40
C ALA A 134 49.82 53.12 -33.53
N TYR A 135 50.63 52.09 -33.75
CA TYR A 135 50.54 50.80 -33.03
C TYR A 135 50.77 50.87 -31.51
N PRO A 136 51.58 51.78 -30.96
CA PRO A 136 51.65 51.99 -29.51
C PRO A 136 50.30 52.27 -28.84
N ALA A 137 49.32 52.82 -29.58
CA ALA A 137 47.98 53.08 -29.05
C ALA A 137 47.21 51.81 -28.64
N LEU A 138 47.60 50.64 -29.18
CA LEU A 138 46.98 49.34 -28.86
C LEU A 138 47.15 48.95 -27.39
N THR A 139 48.19 49.45 -26.72
CA THR A 139 48.54 49.08 -25.33
C THR A 139 48.51 50.27 -24.37
N GLN A 140 48.07 51.45 -24.82
CA GLN A 140 48.07 52.69 -24.03
C GLN A 140 46.77 52.92 -23.23
N ASN A 141 45.68 52.24 -23.57
CA ASN A 141 44.34 52.48 -23.01
C ASN A 141 43.82 51.25 -22.25
N GLY A 142 44.30 51.06 -21.02
CA GLY A 142 43.80 50.03 -20.11
C GLY A 142 44.63 48.74 -20.10
N GLU A 143 44.06 47.71 -19.47
CA GLU A 143 44.68 46.40 -19.34
C GLU A 143 44.49 45.60 -20.63
N TYR A 144 45.46 44.78 -21.03
CA TYR A 144 45.37 44.01 -22.26
C TYR A 144 46.09 42.67 -22.20
N PHE A 145 45.67 41.73 -23.05
CA PHE A 145 46.33 40.44 -23.23
C PHE A 145 46.04 39.85 -24.62
N GLY A 146 46.65 38.71 -24.93
CA GLY A 146 46.44 37.99 -26.19
C GLY A 146 47.34 38.44 -27.34
N LEU A 147 47.75 39.72 -27.41
CA LEU A 147 48.53 40.25 -28.53
C LEU A 147 49.87 39.53 -28.73
N SER A 148 50.67 39.41 -27.65
CA SER A 148 51.93 38.65 -27.67
C SER A 148 51.72 37.17 -27.95
N LEU A 149 50.61 36.57 -27.49
CA LEU A 149 50.31 35.16 -27.74
C LEU A 149 50.00 34.91 -29.22
N SER A 150 49.13 35.73 -29.83
CA SER A 150 48.77 35.62 -31.23
C SER A 150 49.95 35.88 -32.16
N ILE A 151 50.81 36.86 -31.85
CA ILE A 151 52.04 37.13 -32.64
C ILE A 151 53.07 36.01 -32.45
N MET A 152 53.22 35.47 -31.23
CA MET A 152 54.12 34.33 -30.97
C MET A 152 53.76 33.12 -31.86
N PHE A 153 52.48 32.74 -31.93
CA PHE A 153 52.04 31.66 -32.82
C PHE A 153 52.17 32.03 -34.32
N SER A 154 51.96 33.29 -34.67
CA SER A 154 52.22 33.80 -36.03
C SER A 154 53.68 33.58 -36.44
N LEU A 155 54.62 33.93 -35.56
CA LEU A 155 56.05 33.68 -35.77
C LEU A 155 56.37 32.18 -35.80
N LEU A 156 55.77 31.39 -34.90
CA LEU A 156 55.99 29.95 -34.85
C LEU A 156 55.60 29.26 -36.16
N PHE A 157 54.50 29.71 -36.80
CA PHE A 157 53.98 29.14 -38.05
C PHE A 157 54.43 29.87 -39.31
N CYS A 158 55.37 30.82 -39.21
CA CYS A 158 55.85 31.62 -40.35
C CYS A 158 54.73 32.44 -41.05
N ALA A 159 53.68 32.80 -40.31
CA ALA A 159 52.52 33.55 -40.78
C ALA A 159 52.72 35.06 -40.55
N HIS A 160 53.47 35.72 -41.42
CA HIS A 160 53.97 37.09 -41.21
C HIS A 160 52.98 38.21 -41.57
N SER A 161 51.79 37.91 -42.12
CA SER A 161 50.76 38.88 -42.50
C SER A 161 49.91 39.38 -41.32
N VAL A 162 50.56 39.78 -40.23
CA VAL A 162 49.93 40.27 -38.97
C VAL A 162 49.46 41.73 -39.03
N HIS A 163 48.94 42.16 -40.17
CA HIS A 163 48.45 43.54 -40.35
C HIS A 163 47.16 43.82 -39.57
N SER A 164 46.81 45.10 -39.46
CA SER A 164 45.67 45.59 -38.67
C SER A 164 44.28 45.04 -39.07
N GLY A 165 44.15 44.42 -40.24
CA GLY A 165 42.94 43.70 -40.68
C GLY A 165 42.83 42.23 -40.25
N ASN A 166 43.96 41.55 -39.95
CA ASN A 166 43.96 40.15 -39.50
C ASN A 166 44.13 40.04 -37.99
N MET A 167 44.67 41.08 -37.38
CA MET A 167 44.69 41.24 -35.94
C MET A 167 43.43 41.98 -35.52
N VAL A 168 42.83 41.59 -34.40
CA VAL A 168 41.54 42.11 -33.93
C VAL A 168 41.54 42.28 -32.41
N CYS A 169 40.70 43.18 -31.90
CA CYS A 169 40.34 43.28 -30.49
C CYS A 169 38.98 42.61 -30.27
N LEU A 170 38.91 41.60 -29.42
CA LEU A 170 37.68 40.89 -29.10
C LEU A 170 36.77 41.78 -28.25
N LYS A 171 35.46 41.62 -28.43
CA LYS A 171 34.47 42.24 -27.54
C LYS A 171 34.24 41.31 -26.34
N PRO A 172 34.17 41.84 -25.09
CA PRO A 172 33.85 41.02 -23.93
C PRO A 172 32.47 40.39 -24.08
N GLU A 173 32.34 39.15 -23.61
CA GLU A 173 31.07 38.40 -23.58
C GLU A 173 30.20 38.79 -22.37
N SER A 174 30.82 39.22 -21.27
CA SER A 174 30.13 39.69 -20.06
C SER A 174 29.59 41.11 -20.21
N SER A 175 28.49 41.39 -19.52
CA SER A 175 27.93 42.73 -19.34
C SER A 175 28.66 43.55 -18.27
N HIS A 176 29.55 42.93 -17.47
CA HIS A 176 30.22 43.61 -16.37
C HIS A 176 31.09 44.78 -16.89
N PRO A 177 30.84 46.04 -16.46
CA PRO A 177 31.57 47.20 -16.97
C PRO A 177 33.09 47.17 -16.74
N LEU A 178 33.60 46.47 -15.71
CA LEU A 178 35.05 46.25 -15.53
C LEU A 178 35.67 45.27 -16.54
N GLU A 179 34.88 44.48 -17.28
CA GLU A 179 35.45 43.70 -18.39
C GLU A 179 35.62 44.55 -19.66
N GLN A 180 34.85 45.64 -19.80
CA GLN A 180 34.94 46.55 -20.95
C GLN A 180 36.22 47.41 -20.96
N ILE A 181 36.95 47.45 -19.85
CA ILE A 181 38.22 48.15 -19.74
C ILE A 181 39.41 47.31 -20.19
N ILE A 182 39.21 46.01 -20.42
CA ILE A 182 40.25 45.06 -20.82
C ILE A 182 40.18 44.86 -22.33
N SER A 183 41.31 45.05 -23.03
CA SER A 183 41.45 44.75 -24.45
C SER A 183 42.04 43.36 -24.64
N GLN A 184 41.23 42.40 -25.07
CA GLN A 184 41.73 41.10 -25.52
C GLN A 184 42.02 41.15 -27.01
N PHE A 185 43.27 40.88 -27.41
CA PHE A 185 43.65 40.79 -28.81
C PHE A 185 43.63 39.36 -29.32
N GLY A 186 43.27 39.17 -30.58
CA GLY A 186 43.29 37.89 -31.26
C GLY A 186 43.75 38.04 -32.70
N ARG A 187 43.93 36.89 -33.36
CA ARG A 187 44.22 36.83 -34.80
C ARG A 187 43.16 35.99 -35.51
N ILE A 188 42.65 36.53 -36.61
CA ILE A 188 41.84 35.84 -37.61
C ILE A 188 42.64 35.65 -38.89
N ASP A 189 42.20 34.72 -39.74
CA ASP A 189 42.78 34.43 -41.05
C ASP A 189 44.27 33.99 -41.01
N TRP A 190 44.45 32.67 -41.15
CA TRP A 190 45.76 32.01 -41.09
C TRP A 190 46.20 31.46 -42.45
N GLY A 191 45.57 31.87 -43.56
CA GLY A 191 45.89 31.37 -44.90
C GLY A 191 47.29 31.74 -45.43
N ASP A 192 48.03 32.64 -44.76
CA ASP A 192 49.43 32.94 -45.08
C ASP A 192 50.43 32.05 -44.32
N ALA A 193 49.98 31.16 -43.44
CA ALA A 193 50.83 30.30 -42.65
C ALA A 193 51.72 29.38 -43.51
N PHE A 194 52.87 29.02 -42.94
CA PHE A 194 53.85 28.09 -43.50
C PHE A 194 54.48 28.47 -44.85
N ARG A 195 54.37 29.74 -45.26
CA ARG A 195 55.07 30.22 -46.46
C ARG A 195 56.57 30.15 -46.29
N PHE A 196 57.24 29.40 -47.17
CA PHE A 196 58.65 29.05 -47.14
C PHE A 196 59.10 28.55 -45.76
N PHE A 197 58.25 27.76 -45.10
CA PHE A 197 58.40 27.36 -43.69
C PHE A 197 59.76 26.73 -43.36
N ALA A 198 60.20 25.77 -44.18
CA ALA A 198 61.45 25.04 -43.96
C ALA A 198 62.66 25.68 -44.66
N LEU A 199 62.50 26.83 -45.32
CA LEU A 199 63.63 27.54 -45.94
C LEU A 199 64.57 28.09 -44.86
N ASN A 200 65.87 27.86 -45.01
CA ASN A 200 66.86 28.27 -44.00
C ASN A 200 66.80 29.78 -43.69
N ALA A 201 66.67 30.63 -44.72
CA ALA A 201 66.57 32.08 -44.56
C ALA A 201 65.44 32.54 -43.60
N ASN A 202 64.32 31.79 -43.53
CA ASN A 202 63.22 32.11 -42.62
C ASN A 202 63.44 31.67 -41.16
N ASN A 203 64.53 30.96 -40.89
CA ASN A 203 64.78 30.25 -39.64
C ASN A 203 66.14 30.64 -39.00
N GLU A 204 66.85 31.63 -39.55
CA GLU A 204 68.17 32.09 -39.07
C GLU A 204 68.11 33.07 -37.88
N GLU A 205 69.30 33.33 -37.33
CA GLU A 205 69.72 34.33 -36.33
C GLU A 205 68.70 35.43 -36.02
N GLU A 206 68.64 36.33 -36.99
CA GLU A 206 68.08 37.68 -36.94
C GLU A 206 66.80 37.80 -37.79
N ASP A 207 66.45 36.75 -38.54
CA ASP A 207 65.51 36.80 -39.66
C ASP A 207 64.15 36.12 -39.39
N ILE A 208 63.91 35.54 -38.20
CA ILE A 208 62.56 35.01 -37.90
C ILE A 208 61.48 36.12 -37.88
N LEU A 209 61.88 37.39 -37.80
CA LEU A 209 61.01 38.57 -37.90
C LEU A 209 60.89 39.11 -39.34
N PHE A 210 61.71 38.63 -40.26
CA PHE A 210 61.85 39.09 -41.64
C PHE A 210 61.80 37.89 -42.61
N PRO A 211 60.63 37.57 -43.19
CA PRO A 211 60.53 36.45 -44.09
C PRO A 211 61.29 36.70 -45.41
N ALA A 212 61.88 35.64 -45.98
CA ALA A 212 62.61 35.61 -47.25
C ALA A 212 61.80 36.15 -48.45
N GLU A 213 60.46 36.20 -48.36
CA GLU A 213 59.62 36.90 -49.35
C GLU A 213 59.99 38.39 -49.50
N TYR A 214 60.65 38.98 -48.51
CA TYR A 214 61.00 40.41 -48.47
C TYR A 214 62.44 40.70 -48.95
N GLU A 215 63.21 39.69 -49.35
CA GLU A 215 64.59 39.85 -49.82
C GLU A 215 64.67 40.39 -51.28
N GLY A 216 65.73 41.15 -51.59
CA GLY A 216 66.03 41.73 -52.93
C GLY A 216 65.95 43.27 -53.02
N LEU A 217 66.95 43.91 -53.65
CA LEU A 217 67.13 45.38 -53.74
C LEU A 217 65.97 46.15 -54.43
N PHE A 218 65.13 45.49 -55.23
CA PHE A 218 63.99 46.08 -55.94
C PHE A 218 62.62 45.54 -55.50
N ASN A 219 62.55 44.86 -54.35
CA ASN A 219 61.33 44.20 -53.88
C ASN A 219 60.40 45.18 -53.14
N LEU A 220 59.47 45.81 -53.87
CA LEU A 220 58.41 46.70 -53.34
C LEU A 220 57.57 46.05 -52.21
N LYS A 221 57.54 44.71 -52.10
CA LYS A 221 56.81 43.99 -51.04
C LYS A 221 57.44 44.18 -49.66
N LYS A 222 58.76 44.42 -49.55
CA LYS A 222 59.42 44.71 -48.27
C LYS A 222 58.84 45.95 -47.59
N TYR A 223 58.58 46.99 -48.40
CA TYR A 223 58.05 48.25 -47.92
C TYR A 223 56.55 48.18 -47.65
N THR A 224 55.80 47.47 -48.48
CA THR A 224 54.31 47.42 -48.39
C THR A 224 53.76 46.28 -47.51
N LYS A 225 54.59 45.34 -47.02
CA LYS A 225 54.13 44.16 -46.27
C LYS A 225 54.91 43.84 -44.98
N GLY A 226 55.84 44.68 -44.55
CA GLY A 226 56.67 44.47 -43.35
C GLY A 226 55.95 44.66 -42.00
N TYR A 227 54.76 44.09 -41.82
CA TYR A 227 53.84 44.43 -40.71
C TYR A 227 54.38 44.13 -39.30
N ILE A 228 55.24 43.11 -39.14
CA ILE A 228 55.90 42.81 -37.86
C ILE A 228 56.71 44.01 -37.34
N GLN A 229 57.23 44.85 -38.24
CA GLN A 229 57.99 46.05 -37.87
C GLN A 229 57.14 47.09 -37.14
N ASN A 230 55.84 47.20 -37.46
CA ASN A 230 54.94 48.13 -36.78
C ASN A 230 54.80 47.82 -35.29
N TYR A 231 54.91 46.54 -34.91
CA TYR A 231 54.83 46.08 -33.53
C TYR A 231 56.10 46.36 -32.71
N ARG A 232 57.24 46.67 -33.33
CA ARG A 232 58.50 46.98 -32.62
C ARG A 232 58.44 48.24 -31.77
N ASN A 233 57.50 49.14 -32.08
CA ASN A 233 57.33 50.36 -31.31
C ASN A 233 56.43 50.17 -30.08
N ILE A 234 55.86 48.97 -29.89
CA ILE A 234 55.16 48.61 -28.65
C ILE A 234 56.21 48.11 -27.66
N ALA A 235 56.58 48.99 -26.71
CA ALA A 235 57.65 48.72 -25.76
C ALA A 235 57.42 47.43 -24.94
N GLY A 236 58.35 46.49 -25.00
CA GLY A 236 58.33 45.23 -24.23
C GLY A 236 57.57 44.07 -24.88
N LEU A 237 56.90 44.28 -26.02
CA LEU A 237 56.11 43.24 -26.69
C LEU A 237 56.97 42.04 -27.12
N PHE A 238 58.18 42.26 -27.65
CA PHE A 238 59.04 41.15 -28.09
C PHE A 238 59.61 40.36 -26.92
N THR A 239 59.89 41.05 -25.81
CA THR A 239 60.25 40.41 -24.55
C THR A 239 59.12 39.50 -24.06
N ALA A 240 57.88 40.01 -24.07
CA ALA A 240 56.72 39.21 -23.68
C ALA A 240 56.45 38.03 -24.63
N ILE A 241 56.68 38.19 -25.94
CA ILE A 241 56.63 37.08 -26.91
C ILE A 241 57.66 36.00 -26.54
N ALA A 242 58.89 36.38 -26.19
CA ALA A 242 59.94 35.44 -25.79
C ALA A 242 59.61 34.71 -24.47
N GLU A 243 59.04 35.42 -23.50
CA GLU A 243 58.57 34.84 -22.24
C GLU A 243 57.46 33.82 -22.46
N LYS A 244 56.47 34.14 -23.30
CA LYS A 244 55.40 33.19 -23.67
C LYS A 244 55.96 31.99 -24.44
N GLY A 245 56.96 32.20 -25.30
CA GLY A 245 57.67 31.12 -25.97
C GLY A 245 58.40 30.19 -24.98
N SER A 246 59.05 30.76 -23.97
CA SER A 246 59.74 30.01 -22.92
C SER A 246 58.77 29.23 -22.04
N LEU A 247 57.65 29.86 -21.68
CA LEU A 247 56.56 29.22 -20.94
C LEU A 247 55.98 28.03 -21.72
N LEU A 248 55.73 28.21 -23.01
CA LEU A 248 55.23 27.18 -23.91
C LEU A 248 56.25 26.02 -24.02
N ALA A 249 57.53 26.33 -24.24
CA ALA A 249 58.60 25.35 -24.37
C ALA A 249 58.73 24.47 -23.12
N LYS A 250 58.71 25.08 -21.92
CA LYS A 250 58.78 24.34 -20.64
C LYS A 250 57.58 23.39 -20.46
N LYS A 251 56.39 23.84 -20.84
CA LYS A 251 55.19 22.99 -20.74
C LYS A 251 55.23 21.86 -21.77
N ILE A 252 55.62 22.14 -23.01
CA ILE A 252 55.85 21.14 -24.06
C ILE A 252 56.88 20.10 -23.63
N GLU A 253 57.97 20.52 -22.98
CA GLU A 253 58.98 19.60 -22.45
C GLU A 253 58.39 18.65 -21.40
N THR A 254 57.56 19.17 -20.48
CA THR A 254 56.89 18.38 -19.44
C THR A 254 55.91 17.37 -20.04
N GLU A 255 55.01 17.84 -20.92
CA GLU A 255 54.03 16.97 -21.58
C GLU A 255 54.69 15.95 -22.51
N GLY A 256 55.78 16.34 -23.18
CA GLY A 256 56.59 15.43 -23.99
C GLY A 256 57.25 14.32 -23.16
N SER A 257 57.72 14.63 -21.95
CA SER A 257 58.25 13.62 -21.03
C SER A 257 57.16 12.64 -20.57
N HIS A 258 55.94 13.12 -20.30
CA HIS A 258 54.80 12.25 -20.00
C HIS A 258 54.44 11.34 -21.19
N LEU A 259 54.40 11.90 -22.40
CA LEU A 259 54.12 11.13 -23.61
C LEU A 259 55.18 10.03 -23.85
N ILE A 260 56.46 10.31 -23.61
CA ILE A 260 57.53 9.30 -23.69
C ILE A 260 57.25 8.16 -22.69
N GLN A 261 56.88 8.47 -21.45
CA GLN A 261 56.54 7.46 -20.45
C GLN A 261 55.31 6.63 -20.86
N GLU A 262 54.30 7.25 -21.48
CA GLU A 262 53.14 6.53 -22.01
C GLU A 262 53.51 5.59 -23.15
N ILE A 263 54.35 6.05 -24.10
CA ILE A 263 54.85 5.22 -25.19
C ILE A 263 55.69 4.04 -24.64
N GLU A 264 56.51 4.27 -23.61
CA GLU A 264 57.27 3.21 -22.94
C GLU A 264 56.36 2.21 -22.22
N LYS A 265 55.29 2.66 -21.56
CA LYS A 265 54.29 1.79 -20.94
C LYS A 265 53.51 0.98 -21.98
N GLU A 266 53.08 1.59 -23.08
CA GLU A 266 52.38 0.92 -24.19
C GLU A 266 53.25 -0.21 -24.76
N LYS A 267 54.54 0.05 -24.95
CA LYS A 267 55.54 -0.96 -25.34
C LYS A 267 55.59 -2.13 -24.35
N VAL A 268 55.73 -1.86 -23.05
CA VAL A 268 55.82 -2.92 -22.01
C VAL A 268 54.53 -3.75 -21.97
N GLN A 269 53.36 -3.10 -22.03
CA GLN A 269 52.07 -3.79 -22.03
C GLN A 269 51.91 -4.69 -23.26
N LEU A 270 52.34 -4.23 -24.43
CA LEU A 270 52.26 -5.01 -25.66
C LEU A 270 53.24 -6.20 -25.65
N ASP A 271 54.43 -6.04 -25.06
CA ASP A 271 55.38 -7.13 -24.82
C ASP A 271 54.78 -8.20 -23.87
N GLU A 272 54.08 -7.79 -22.80
CA GLU A 272 53.36 -8.70 -21.90
C GLU A 272 52.17 -9.41 -22.59
N GLU A 273 51.42 -8.70 -23.43
CA GLU A 273 50.32 -9.29 -24.18
C GLU A 273 50.79 -10.33 -25.20
N ILE A 274 51.94 -10.09 -25.84
CA ILE A 274 52.57 -11.08 -26.72
C ILE A 274 53.01 -12.30 -25.91
N ALA A 275 53.59 -12.10 -24.72
CA ALA A 275 53.97 -13.21 -23.84
C ALA A 275 52.73 -14.07 -23.47
N LYS A 276 51.63 -13.44 -23.05
CA LYS A 276 50.36 -14.12 -22.74
C LYS A 276 49.71 -14.77 -23.95
N ALA A 277 49.77 -14.15 -25.13
CA ALA A 277 49.24 -14.73 -26.37
C ALA A 277 50.04 -15.96 -26.80
N ASN A 278 51.36 -15.93 -26.64
CA ASN A 278 52.24 -17.06 -26.92
C ASN A 278 52.05 -18.21 -25.90
N GLU A 279 51.71 -17.92 -24.65
CA GLU A 279 51.33 -18.93 -23.64
C GLU A 279 49.98 -19.57 -23.97
N ARG A 280 48.95 -18.77 -24.27
CA ARG A 280 47.62 -19.28 -24.68
C ARG A 280 47.68 -20.11 -25.97
N SER A 281 48.54 -19.74 -26.91
CA SER A 281 48.78 -20.53 -28.12
C SER A 281 49.40 -21.91 -27.84
N LYS A 282 50.07 -22.10 -26.69
CA LYS A 282 50.61 -23.41 -26.28
C LYS A 282 49.58 -24.28 -25.56
N GLU A 283 48.59 -23.68 -24.89
CA GLU A 283 47.51 -24.40 -24.21
C GLU A 283 46.43 -24.92 -25.19
N PHE A 284 46.26 -24.26 -26.34
CA PHE A 284 45.33 -24.65 -27.40
C PHE A 284 45.91 -25.70 -28.36
N ASN A 285 46.25 -26.89 -27.86
CA ASN A 285 46.72 -28.01 -28.71
C ASN A 285 45.59 -28.92 -29.25
N GLU A 286 44.31 -28.66 -28.95
CA GLU A 286 43.17 -29.54 -29.34
C GLU A 286 41.98 -28.83 -30.04
N ALA A 287 42.12 -27.59 -30.50
CA ALA A 287 41.05 -26.93 -31.27
C ALA A 287 41.32 -26.92 -32.79
N SER A 288 40.22 -26.82 -33.57
CA SER A 288 40.18 -26.77 -35.03
C SER A 288 41.35 -26.01 -35.69
N LYS A 289 41.84 -26.53 -36.82
CA LYS A 289 42.90 -25.94 -37.67
C LYS A 289 42.66 -24.46 -38.02
N GLU A 290 41.39 -24.02 -38.06
CA GLU A 290 41.01 -22.61 -38.29
C GLU A 290 41.34 -21.70 -37.10
N ALA A 291 41.20 -22.19 -35.85
CA ALA A 291 41.56 -21.42 -34.66
C ALA A 291 43.08 -21.22 -34.54
N GLN A 292 43.86 -22.22 -34.97
CA GLN A 292 45.32 -22.16 -34.97
C GLN A 292 45.85 -21.12 -35.99
N LEU A 293 45.27 -21.10 -37.21
CA LEU A 293 45.57 -20.09 -38.23
C LEU A 293 45.19 -18.67 -37.78
N ALA A 294 44.06 -18.51 -37.10
CA ALA A 294 43.64 -17.21 -36.55
C ALA A 294 44.55 -16.72 -35.42
N MET A 295 44.99 -17.61 -34.51
CA MET A 295 45.94 -17.25 -33.44
C MET A 295 47.33 -16.93 -33.99
N GLU A 296 47.81 -17.63 -35.03
CA GLU A 296 49.06 -17.30 -35.70
C GLU A 296 49.00 -15.94 -36.41
N ALA A 297 47.88 -15.62 -37.07
CA ALA A 297 47.66 -14.31 -37.69
C ALA A 297 47.66 -13.19 -36.64
N LEU A 298 46.94 -13.40 -35.53
CA LEU A 298 46.89 -12.45 -34.41
C LEU A 298 48.26 -12.27 -33.73
N SER A 299 49.04 -13.35 -33.56
CA SER A 299 50.39 -13.29 -33.00
C SER A 299 51.34 -12.50 -33.91
N LYS A 300 51.29 -12.73 -35.23
CA LYS A 300 52.06 -11.97 -36.21
C LYS A 300 51.68 -10.48 -36.23
N GLU A 301 50.39 -10.17 -36.16
CA GLU A 301 49.90 -8.79 -36.07
C GLU A 301 50.39 -8.10 -34.79
N LYS A 302 50.26 -8.76 -33.63
CA LYS A 302 50.77 -8.23 -32.37
C LYS A 302 52.29 -8.04 -32.37
N GLN A 303 53.06 -8.97 -32.96
CA GLN A 303 54.52 -8.81 -33.13
C GLN A 303 54.87 -7.62 -34.02
N LEU A 304 54.10 -7.37 -35.07
CA LEU A 304 54.30 -6.20 -35.94
C LEU A 304 54.00 -4.90 -35.19
N LEU A 305 52.93 -4.87 -34.38
CA LEU A 305 52.58 -3.75 -33.52
C LEU A 305 53.65 -3.49 -32.45
N ALA A 306 54.20 -4.54 -31.83
CA ALA A 306 55.29 -4.40 -30.86
C ALA A 306 56.55 -3.86 -31.51
N LYS A 307 56.93 -4.36 -32.69
CA LYS A 307 58.06 -3.81 -33.43
C LYS A 307 57.88 -2.30 -33.70
N ALA A 308 56.70 -1.89 -34.13
CA ALA A 308 56.38 -0.48 -34.34
C ALA A 308 56.40 0.34 -33.03
N ALA A 309 55.89 -0.21 -31.93
CA ALA A 309 55.93 0.43 -30.61
C ALA A 309 57.37 0.57 -30.07
N HIS A 310 58.23 -0.43 -30.27
CA HIS A 310 59.65 -0.38 -29.93
C HIS A 310 60.40 0.69 -30.75
N GLU A 311 60.19 0.73 -32.06
CA GLU A 311 60.77 1.75 -32.95
C GLU A 311 60.31 3.16 -32.56
N LYS A 312 59.01 3.32 -32.23
CA LYS A 312 58.43 4.58 -31.76
C LYS A 312 59.03 5.02 -30.42
N ALA A 313 59.19 4.11 -29.46
CA ALA A 313 59.80 4.40 -28.16
C ALA A 313 61.28 4.78 -28.28
N GLU A 314 62.04 4.06 -29.12
CA GLU A 314 63.45 4.35 -29.37
C GLU A 314 63.64 5.71 -30.04
N LYS A 315 62.80 6.03 -31.04
CA LYS A 315 62.81 7.34 -31.71
C LYS A 315 62.44 8.48 -30.76
N ALA A 316 61.46 8.27 -29.87
CA ALA A 316 61.03 9.25 -28.88
C ALA A 316 62.14 9.55 -27.85
N SER A 317 62.80 8.50 -27.33
CA SER A 317 63.93 8.62 -26.40
C SER A 317 65.12 9.39 -27.02
N LYS A 318 65.46 9.10 -28.29
CA LYS A 318 66.59 9.74 -28.99
C LYS A 318 66.36 11.21 -29.37
N SER A 319 65.13 11.59 -29.70
CA SER A 319 64.81 12.94 -30.21
C SER A 319 64.54 13.98 -29.11
N GLY A 320 64.29 13.49 -27.88
CA GLY A 320 63.98 14.30 -26.70
C GLY A 320 62.49 14.68 -26.60
N SER A 321 62.06 15.06 -25.40
CA SER A 321 60.65 15.33 -25.05
C SER A 321 59.99 16.39 -25.95
N VAL A 322 60.65 17.53 -26.17
CA VAL A 322 60.10 18.61 -27.01
C VAL A 322 59.88 18.17 -28.47
N ALA A 323 60.82 17.43 -29.05
CA ALA A 323 60.68 16.95 -30.43
C ALA A 323 59.58 15.88 -30.54
N THR A 324 59.50 14.98 -29.56
CA THR A 324 58.48 13.93 -29.49
C THR A 324 57.08 14.53 -29.43
N PHE A 325 56.87 15.52 -28.55
CA PHE A 325 55.58 16.20 -28.44
C PHE A 325 55.18 16.91 -29.73
N LEU A 326 56.10 17.68 -30.34
CA LEU A 326 55.81 18.40 -31.58
C LEU A 326 55.52 17.44 -32.74
N LEU A 327 56.23 16.31 -32.82
CA LEU A 327 55.96 15.27 -33.81
C LEU A 327 54.57 14.66 -33.62
N ASP A 328 54.16 14.42 -32.38
CA ASP A 328 52.82 13.90 -32.07
C ASP A 328 51.72 14.91 -32.43
N VAL A 329 51.92 16.20 -32.14
CA VAL A 329 51.02 17.29 -32.55
C VAL A 329 50.84 17.31 -34.07
N VAL A 330 51.95 17.30 -34.82
CA VAL A 330 51.92 17.33 -36.29
C VAL A 330 51.23 16.08 -36.85
N THR A 331 51.58 14.91 -36.31
CA THR A 331 50.99 13.62 -36.71
C THR A 331 49.49 13.56 -36.45
N SER A 332 49.06 14.05 -35.27
CA SER A 332 47.63 14.14 -34.90
C SER A 332 46.86 15.05 -35.86
N ALA A 333 47.43 16.20 -36.22
CA ALA A 333 46.83 17.12 -37.18
C ALA A 333 46.76 16.51 -38.60
N PHE A 334 47.85 15.93 -39.11
CA PHE A 334 47.87 15.29 -40.43
C PHE A 334 46.88 14.13 -40.56
N ARG A 335 46.64 13.38 -39.47
CA ARG A 335 45.64 12.31 -39.43
C ARG A 335 44.20 12.82 -39.61
N LYS A 336 43.91 14.06 -39.21
CA LYS A 336 42.59 14.70 -39.31
C LYS A 336 42.31 15.26 -40.71
N ILE A 337 43.33 15.39 -41.55
CA ILE A 337 43.17 15.90 -42.92
C ILE A 337 42.66 14.76 -43.81
N PRO A 338 41.57 14.96 -44.59
CA PRO A 338 41.08 13.96 -45.53
C PRO A 338 42.10 13.64 -46.62
N GLY A 339 42.22 12.36 -46.99
CA GLY A 339 43.16 11.91 -48.02
C GLY A 339 42.84 12.44 -49.43
N ASP A 340 41.60 12.86 -49.68
CA ASP A 340 41.09 13.39 -50.95
C ASP A 340 41.06 14.92 -51.01
N LEU A 341 41.54 15.62 -49.96
CA LEU A 341 41.52 17.08 -49.90
C LEU A 341 42.35 17.74 -51.02
N LEU A 342 43.47 17.11 -51.39
CA LEU A 342 44.47 17.65 -52.31
C LEU A 342 44.62 16.80 -53.58
N ASP A 343 44.74 17.47 -54.72
CA ASP A 343 45.18 16.83 -55.96
C ASP A 343 46.71 16.89 -56.12
N SER A 344 47.24 16.08 -57.04
CA SER A 344 48.69 15.96 -57.26
C SER A 344 49.36 17.28 -57.68
N GLN A 345 48.64 18.18 -58.36
CA GLN A 345 49.16 19.50 -58.72
C GLN A 345 49.31 20.37 -57.47
N THR A 346 48.33 20.33 -56.58
CA THR A 346 48.33 21.08 -55.32
C THR A 346 49.41 20.56 -54.37
N HIS A 347 49.65 19.25 -54.32
CA HIS A 347 50.76 18.65 -53.56
C HIS A 347 52.13 19.24 -53.96
N ARG A 348 52.43 19.27 -55.26
CA ARG A 348 53.69 19.84 -55.77
C ARG A 348 53.80 21.33 -55.45
N ALA A 349 52.71 22.08 -55.60
CA ALA A 349 52.70 23.50 -55.31
C ALA A 349 52.89 23.78 -53.81
N LEU A 350 52.32 22.94 -52.93
CA LEU A 350 52.52 23.02 -51.48
C LEU A 350 53.93 22.60 -51.06
N ALA A 351 54.54 21.59 -51.67
CA ALA A 351 55.93 21.21 -51.40
C ALA A 351 56.89 22.40 -51.63
N GLN A 352 56.68 23.14 -52.72
CA GLN A 352 57.42 24.38 -53.00
C GLN A 352 57.05 25.51 -52.04
N TYR A 353 55.75 25.68 -51.74
CA TYR A 353 55.26 26.72 -50.83
C TYR A 353 55.81 26.53 -49.40
N LEU A 354 55.89 25.30 -48.90
CA LEU A 354 56.39 24.94 -47.57
C LEU A 354 57.92 24.87 -47.52
N ALA A 355 58.57 24.73 -48.68
CA ALA A 355 59.97 24.33 -48.83
C ALA A 355 60.30 22.95 -48.23
N ILE A 356 59.35 22.01 -48.29
CA ILE A 356 59.49 20.62 -47.79
C ILE A 356 59.32 19.67 -48.99
N PRO A 357 60.40 19.15 -49.59
CA PRO A 357 60.32 18.30 -50.78
C PRO A 357 59.50 17.02 -50.57
N ALA A 358 59.62 16.37 -49.41
CA ALA A 358 58.87 15.15 -49.07
C ALA A 358 57.34 15.33 -49.11
N PHE A 359 56.85 16.57 -49.05
CA PHE A 359 55.42 16.87 -49.08
C PHE A 359 54.76 16.56 -50.44
N GLU A 360 55.53 16.51 -51.54
CA GLU A 360 55.00 16.24 -52.89
C GLU A 360 54.34 14.86 -53.00
N HIS A 361 54.81 13.88 -52.22
CA HIS A 361 54.34 12.48 -52.26
C HIS A 361 53.61 12.04 -51.00
N THR A 362 53.25 13.00 -50.15
CA THR A 362 52.55 12.77 -48.88
C THR A 362 51.06 12.55 -49.10
N THR A 363 50.45 11.60 -48.41
CA THR A 363 49.01 11.34 -48.33
C THR A 363 48.55 11.48 -46.89
N PHE A 364 47.30 11.91 -46.68
CA PHE A 364 46.73 12.19 -45.35
C PHE A 364 45.71 11.13 -44.90
N GLY A 365 45.19 11.26 -43.67
CA GLY A 365 44.25 10.33 -43.06
C GLY A 365 44.89 9.28 -42.16
N LYS A 366 44.13 8.26 -41.74
CA LYS A 366 44.62 7.23 -40.80
C LYS A 366 45.74 6.36 -41.37
N GLU A 367 45.73 6.14 -42.69
CA GLU A 367 46.69 5.29 -43.41
C GLU A 367 47.64 6.11 -44.30
N GLY A 368 47.74 7.42 -44.06
CA GLY A 368 48.57 8.34 -44.84
C GLY A 368 50.09 8.12 -44.65
N ASN A 369 50.89 8.40 -45.67
CA ASN A 369 52.36 8.22 -45.67
C ASN A 369 53.14 9.51 -45.32
N TYR A 370 52.65 10.29 -44.34
CA TYR A 370 53.18 11.62 -44.01
C TYR A 370 54.36 11.67 -43.02
N SER A 371 54.99 10.53 -42.68
CA SER A 371 55.99 10.47 -41.61
C SER A 371 57.20 11.39 -41.83
N GLU A 372 57.76 11.39 -43.04
CA GLU A 372 58.93 12.21 -43.39
C GLU A 372 58.58 13.72 -43.37
N ALA A 373 57.42 14.09 -43.91
CA ALA A 373 56.93 15.47 -43.84
C ALA A 373 56.67 15.89 -42.39
N ALA A 374 56.10 15.01 -41.55
CA ALA A 374 55.79 15.30 -40.15
C ALA A 374 57.06 15.53 -39.32
N ASP A 375 58.10 14.72 -39.55
CA ASP A 375 59.41 14.88 -38.92
C ASP A 375 60.02 16.25 -39.24
N GLU A 376 59.95 16.66 -40.50
CA GLU A 376 60.49 17.95 -40.94
C GLU A 376 59.72 19.14 -40.33
N PHE A 377 58.38 19.05 -40.27
CA PHE A 377 57.57 20.05 -39.58
C PHE A 377 57.92 20.17 -38.10
N ALA A 378 58.02 19.04 -37.39
CA ALA A 378 58.37 19.01 -35.97
C ALA A 378 59.77 19.60 -35.72
N ARG A 379 60.73 19.28 -36.57
CA ARG A 379 62.10 19.82 -36.53
C ARG A 379 62.11 21.34 -36.67
N VAL A 380 61.41 21.87 -37.68
CA VAL A 380 61.35 23.33 -37.93
C VAL A 380 60.59 24.05 -36.81
N LEU A 381 59.47 23.51 -36.34
CA LEU A 381 58.73 24.06 -35.19
C LEU A 381 59.59 24.15 -33.94
N LYS A 382 60.32 23.07 -33.61
CA LYS A 382 61.25 23.05 -32.45
C LYS A 382 62.32 24.13 -32.58
N HIS A 383 62.91 24.25 -33.77
CA HIS A 383 63.93 25.25 -34.04
C HIS A 383 63.37 26.67 -33.91
N ARG A 384 62.23 26.97 -34.54
CA ARG A 384 61.56 28.27 -34.46
C ARG A 384 61.15 28.63 -33.04
N LEU A 385 60.64 27.69 -32.25
CA LEU A 385 60.32 27.92 -30.83
C LEU A 385 61.58 28.34 -30.06
N GLY A 386 62.70 27.64 -30.27
CA GLY A 386 64.00 28.01 -29.68
C GLY A 386 64.51 29.39 -30.11
N ARG A 387 64.15 29.87 -31.31
CA ARG A 387 64.43 31.24 -31.77
C ARG A 387 63.53 32.27 -31.09
N ILE A 388 62.23 32.00 -30.98
CA ILE A 388 61.24 32.87 -30.34
C ILE A 388 61.64 33.17 -28.89
N MET A 389 62.11 32.16 -28.16
CA MET A 389 62.60 32.31 -26.77
C MET A 389 63.77 33.28 -26.60
N LYS A 390 64.47 33.63 -27.70
CA LYS A 390 65.63 34.51 -27.71
C LYS A 390 65.34 35.91 -28.24
N LEU A 391 64.08 36.21 -28.60
CA LEU A 391 63.71 37.53 -29.10
C LEU A 391 63.98 38.59 -28.02
N LYS A 392 64.54 39.72 -28.46
CA LYS A 392 64.87 40.89 -27.62
C LYS A 392 64.48 42.17 -28.35
N GLU A 393 64.28 43.23 -27.59
CA GLU A 393 64.08 44.57 -28.14
C GLU A 393 65.33 45.08 -28.86
N GLN A 394 65.15 45.84 -29.94
CA GLN A 394 66.25 46.37 -30.75
C GLN A 394 66.84 47.69 -30.21
N VAL A 395 66.20 48.31 -29.22
CA VAL A 395 66.61 49.60 -28.63
C VAL A 395 66.92 49.42 -27.15
N SER A 396 68.10 49.88 -26.71
CA SER A 396 68.40 50.01 -25.28
C SER A 396 67.43 51.00 -24.63
N LEU A 397 66.48 50.49 -23.86
CA LEU A 397 65.52 51.27 -23.07
C LEU A 397 66.26 52.03 -21.95
N HIS A 398 66.89 53.16 -22.28
CA HIS A 398 67.50 54.04 -21.27
C HIS A 398 66.54 55.11 -20.74
N HIS A 399 65.26 55.14 -21.17
CA HIS A 399 64.30 56.18 -20.77
C HIS A 399 62.90 55.69 -20.37
N ALA A 400 62.60 54.39 -20.40
CA ALA A 400 61.32 53.88 -19.91
C ALA A 400 61.45 53.51 -18.42
N LYS A 401 60.55 54.03 -17.57
CA LYS A 401 60.43 53.52 -16.19
C LYS A 401 60.01 52.05 -16.27
N GLU A 402 60.53 51.19 -15.38
CA GLU A 402 60.20 49.75 -15.29
C GLU A 402 58.69 49.44 -15.29
N VAL A 403 57.85 50.43 -14.97
CA VAL A 403 56.38 50.33 -14.90
C VAL A 403 55.69 50.54 -16.27
N ASP A 404 56.39 51.08 -17.28
CA ASP A 404 55.87 51.31 -18.65
C ASP A 404 56.18 50.16 -19.64
N LEU A 405 56.70 49.02 -19.14
CA LEU A 405 56.97 47.83 -19.95
C LEU A 405 55.66 47.08 -20.25
N TYR A 406 55.59 46.38 -21.39
CA TYR A 406 54.47 45.52 -21.76
C TYR A 406 54.05 44.60 -20.60
N GLN A 407 52.94 44.92 -19.93
CA GLN A 407 52.39 44.09 -18.85
C GLN A 407 51.16 43.36 -19.38
N SER A 408 51.34 42.09 -19.77
CA SER A 408 50.22 41.16 -19.91
C SER A 408 49.70 40.87 -18.50
N VAL A 409 48.50 41.35 -18.18
CA VAL A 409 47.91 41.20 -16.84
C VAL A 409 47.70 39.73 -16.46
N HIS A 410 47.90 39.37 -15.19
CA HIS A 410 47.35 38.15 -14.59
C HIS A 410 45.87 38.39 -14.30
N PHE A 411 45.02 37.94 -15.22
CA PHE A 411 43.60 38.25 -15.24
C PHE A 411 42.81 37.63 -14.08
N THR A 412 41.86 38.41 -13.56
CA THR A 412 40.64 37.92 -12.90
C THR A 412 39.48 38.30 -13.83
N SER A 413 38.73 37.33 -14.37
CA SER A 413 37.43 37.63 -14.99
C SER A 413 36.49 38.17 -13.94
N ALA A 414 35.30 38.62 -14.35
CA ALA A 414 34.19 38.59 -13.42
C ALA A 414 34.17 37.24 -12.70
N ILE A 415 34.14 37.29 -11.37
CA ILE A 415 34.04 36.12 -10.51
C ILE A 415 32.55 35.79 -10.52
N ASP A 416 32.20 34.77 -11.30
CA ASP A 416 30.83 34.31 -11.42
C ASP A 416 30.57 33.24 -10.36
N LEU A 417 29.81 33.61 -9.32
CA LEU A 417 29.38 32.72 -8.25
C LEU A 417 28.05 32.02 -8.58
N SER A 418 27.43 32.28 -9.74
CA SER A 418 26.14 31.70 -10.09
C SER A 418 26.20 30.17 -10.22
N ASN A 419 27.30 29.64 -10.74
CA ASN A 419 27.51 28.19 -10.86
C ASN A 419 27.72 27.49 -9.51
N ASP A 420 28.09 28.25 -8.47
CA ASP A 420 28.31 27.73 -7.11
C ASP A 420 26.99 27.57 -6.32
N ILE A 421 25.86 28.06 -6.86
CA ILE A 421 24.55 28.03 -6.21
C ILE A 421 23.58 27.18 -7.04
N ASN A 422 23.26 25.99 -6.52
CA ASN A 422 22.31 25.05 -7.10
C ASN A 422 21.63 24.21 -6.00
N ASP A 423 20.86 23.20 -6.37
CA ASP A 423 20.13 22.34 -5.42
C ASP A 423 21.03 21.46 -4.53
N LYS A 424 22.32 21.33 -4.87
CA LYS A 424 23.31 20.54 -4.11
C LYS A 424 24.26 21.43 -3.29
N THR A 425 24.11 22.75 -3.35
CA THR A 425 24.99 23.68 -2.64
C THR A 425 24.76 23.57 -1.14
N VAL A 426 25.82 23.25 -0.39
CA VAL A 426 25.78 23.32 1.07
C VAL A 426 26.06 24.77 1.50
N PHE A 427 25.14 25.39 2.23
CA PHE A 427 25.26 26.81 2.61
C PHE A 427 26.59 27.13 3.30
N SER A 428 27.06 26.28 4.23
CA SER A 428 28.34 26.50 4.90
C SER A 428 29.55 26.41 3.97
N GLU A 429 29.52 25.54 2.96
CA GLU A 429 30.60 25.42 1.97
C GLU A 429 30.62 26.64 1.05
N PHE A 430 29.45 27.15 0.66
CA PHE A 430 29.34 28.41 -0.08
C PHE A 430 29.96 29.57 0.70
N VAL A 431 29.66 29.70 2.00
CA VAL A 431 30.25 30.73 2.85
C VAL A 431 31.76 30.53 3.04
N GLU A 432 32.23 29.28 3.13
CA GLU A 432 33.66 28.96 3.18
C GLU A 432 34.37 29.37 1.88
N ASN A 433 33.73 29.15 0.72
CA ASN A 433 34.26 29.60 -0.57
C ASN A 433 34.38 31.13 -0.66
N LEU A 434 33.46 31.88 -0.05
CA LEU A 434 33.57 33.36 0.03
C LEU A 434 34.81 33.80 0.84
N THR A 435 35.31 32.95 1.73
CA THR A 435 36.52 33.23 2.53
C THR A 435 37.78 33.26 1.66
N ASN A 436 37.76 32.63 0.47
CA ASN A 436 38.87 32.71 -0.49
C ASN A 436 39.14 34.15 -0.97
N TYR A 437 38.18 35.06 -0.79
CA TYR A 437 38.29 36.47 -1.15
C TYR A 437 38.55 37.37 0.05
N VAL A 438 38.69 36.79 1.24
CA VAL A 438 39.02 37.50 2.48
C VAL A 438 40.55 37.45 2.66
N ASN A 439 41.16 38.60 2.99
CA ASN A 439 42.61 38.69 3.23
C ASN A 439 42.97 38.34 4.69
N ASP A 440 44.28 38.32 4.99
CA ASP A 440 44.83 38.00 6.32
C ASP A 440 44.30 38.87 7.48
N ASN A 441 43.61 39.99 7.19
CA ASN A 441 43.01 40.88 8.17
C ASN A 441 41.48 40.69 8.30
N ASP A 442 40.93 39.56 7.83
CA ASP A 442 39.48 39.27 7.84
C ASP A 442 38.62 40.30 7.07
N THR A 443 39.22 40.96 6.07
CA THR A 443 38.52 41.90 5.18
C THR A 443 38.45 41.35 3.77
N LEU A 444 37.27 41.44 3.13
CA LEU A 444 37.13 41.15 1.71
C LEU A 444 38.15 41.99 0.94
N ASN A 445 38.95 41.31 0.12
CA ASN A 445 39.86 41.95 -0.79
C ASN A 445 39.03 42.74 -1.80
N LEU A 446 38.87 44.03 -1.52
CA LEU A 446 38.02 44.92 -2.31
C LEU A 446 38.44 44.90 -3.79
N GLU A 447 39.73 44.78 -4.08
CA GLU A 447 40.22 44.67 -5.44
C GLU A 447 39.73 43.42 -6.18
N GLN A 448 39.48 42.30 -5.48
CA GLN A 448 38.91 41.08 -6.04
C GLN A 448 37.38 41.08 -5.99
N ALA A 449 36.79 41.54 -4.89
CA ALA A 449 35.34 41.54 -4.67
C ALA A 449 34.59 42.43 -5.67
N LEU A 450 35.22 43.51 -6.18
CA LEU A 450 34.63 44.36 -7.22
C LEU A 450 34.46 43.63 -8.57
N TRP A 451 35.13 42.49 -8.76
CA TRP A 451 34.95 41.63 -9.93
C TRP A 451 33.84 40.60 -9.73
N ILE A 452 33.28 40.44 -8.53
CA ILE A 452 32.15 39.54 -8.33
C ILE A 452 30.91 40.15 -8.99
N ASP A 453 30.29 39.39 -9.90
CA ASP A 453 28.98 39.77 -10.44
C ASP A 453 27.89 39.40 -9.43
N PHE A 454 27.62 40.29 -8.48
CA PHE A 454 26.56 40.07 -7.49
C PHE A 454 25.17 40.04 -8.12
N SER A 455 25.01 40.51 -9.37
CA SER A 455 23.71 40.48 -10.05
C SER A 455 23.31 39.06 -10.47
N SER A 456 24.27 38.16 -10.68
CA SER A 456 24.03 36.77 -11.11
C SER A 456 23.72 35.80 -9.96
N ILE A 457 23.83 36.23 -8.70
CA ILE A 457 23.59 35.39 -7.51
C ILE A 457 22.09 35.10 -7.35
N ASP A 458 21.70 33.82 -7.41
CA ASP A 458 20.35 33.38 -7.10
C ASP A 458 20.12 33.32 -5.58
N LEU A 459 19.67 34.45 -5.02
CA LEU A 459 19.36 34.56 -3.60
C LEU A 459 18.19 33.68 -3.15
N GLN A 460 17.21 33.40 -4.03
CA GLN A 460 16.08 32.56 -3.66
C GLN A 460 16.56 31.14 -3.42
N GLN A 461 17.41 30.64 -4.32
CA GLN A 461 18.00 29.33 -4.19
C GLN A 461 18.95 29.25 -2.98
N LEU A 462 19.79 30.26 -2.76
CA LEU A 462 20.69 30.31 -1.61
C LEU A 462 19.91 30.31 -0.27
N VAL A 463 18.78 31.02 -0.19
CA VAL A 463 17.91 31.01 0.99
C VAL A 463 17.35 29.62 1.27
N LYS A 464 16.98 28.84 0.25
CA LYS A 464 16.56 27.44 0.46
C LYS A 464 17.66 26.61 1.11
N GLN A 465 18.91 26.78 0.66
CA GLN A 465 20.06 26.06 1.23
C GLN A 465 20.38 26.52 2.65
N TYR A 466 20.23 27.81 2.95
CA TYR A 466 20.30 28.33 4.32
C TYR A 466 19.21 27.74 5.22
N ASN A 467 17.95 27.74 4.79
CA ASN A 467 16.84 27.16 5.55
C ASN A 467 17.09 25.68 5.85
N HIS A 468 17.56 24.93 4.85
CA HIS A 468 17.94 23.53 5.02
C HIS A 468 19.06 23.35 6.06
N TYR A 469 20.08 24.21 6.04
CA TYR A 469 21.15 24.21 7.03
C TYR A 469 20.62 24.46 8.46
N ILE A 470 19.66 25.37 8.63
CA ILE A 470 19.00 25.62 9.93
C ILE A 470 18.16 24.41 10.37
N GLU A 471 17.40 23.80 9.46
CA GLU A 471 16.61 22.61 9.75
C GLU A 471 17.48 21.45 10.24
N LEU A 472 18.58 21.18 9.55
CA LEU A 472 19.55 20.15 9.95
C LEU A 472 20.17 20.46 11.31
N SER A 473 20.56 21.70 11.55
CA SER A 473 21.16 22.13 12.83
C SER A 473 20.17 21.95 14.00
N ALA A 474 18.91 22.34 13.79
CA ALA A 474 17.85 22.17 14.78
C ALA A 474 17.50 20.70 15.01
N GLN A 475 17.47 19.87 13.95
CA GLN A 475 17.24 18.44 14.05
C GLN A 475 18.37 17.74 14.79
N GLN A 476 19.63 18.07 14.51
CA GLN A 476 20.78 17.54 15.23
C GLN A 476 20.70 17.89 16.71
N ALA A 477 20.38 19.16 17.05
CA ALA A 477 20.20 19.56 18.45
C ALA A 477 19.15 18.71 19.17
N GLU A 478 18.10 18.29 18.47
CA GLU A 478 17.08 17.41 19.00
C GLU A 478 17.55 15.95 19.16
N VAL A 479 18.19 15.38 18.13
CA VAL A 479 18.72 14.00 18.13
C VAL A 479 19.76 13.80 19.23
N PHE A 480 20.60 14.80 19.48
CA PHE A 480 21.58 14.77 20.56
C PHE A 480 21.01 15.20 21.92
N ASN A 481 19.70 15.46 21.99
CA ASN A 481 19.01 15.96 23.18
C ASN A 481 19.75 17.15 23.84
N LEU A 482 20.24 18.11 23.03
CA LEU A 482 20.99 19.26 23.54
C LEU A 482 20.11 20.22 24.35
N TRP A 483 18.79 20.09 24.21
CA TRP A 483 17.80 20.80 25.03
C TRP A 483 17.69 20.22 26.45
N GLN A 484 18.33 19.07 26.72
CA GLN A 484 18.27 18.37 28.00
C GLN A 484 16.83 18.04 28.41
N HIS A 485 16.01 17.68 27.42
CA HIS A 485 14.61 17.32 27.65
C HIS A 485 14.53 15.95 28.34
N HIS A 486 13.60 15.84 29.30
CA HIS A 486 13.32 14.61 30.04
C HIS A 486 11.91 14.11 29.70
N SER A 487 11.73 12.80 29.58
CA SER A 487 10.43 12.20 29.21
C SER A 487 9.28 12.49 30.20
N SER A 488 9.59 12.91 31.42
CA SER A 488 8.61 13.30 32.44
C SER A 488 8.15 14.76 32.33
N ASN A 489 8.80 15.57 31.50
CA ASN A 489 8.38 16.92 31.17
C ASN A 489 7.90 16.93 29.73
N ASN A 490 6.85 17.67 29.42
CA ASN A 490 6.34 17.85 28.07
C ASN A 490 6.29 19.34 27.67
N LYS A 491 6.82 20.23 28.50
CA LYS A 491 6.89 21.67 28.25
C LYS A 491 8.30 22.08 27.85
N ASN A 492 8.41 23.00 26.91
CA ASN A 492 9.71 23.54 26.51
C ASN A 492 10.35 24.44 27.57
N GLY A 493 11.66 24.62 27.44
CA GLY A 493 12.46 25.49 28.30
C GLY A 493 12.09 26.98 28.22
N LEU A 494 11.27 27.42 27.26
CA LEU A 494 10.88 28.82 27.09
C LEU A 494 9.65 29.20 27.93
N VAL A 495 8.89 28.23 28.43
CA VAL A 495 7.68 28.46 29.25
C VAL A 495 7.88 29.43 30.43
N PRO A 496 8.98 29.35 31.22
CA PRO A 496 9.19 30.26 32.36
C PRO A 496 9.31 31.75 31.99
N TYR A 497 9.57 32.07 30.73
CA TYR A 497 9.81 33.45 30.26
C TYR A 497 8.60 34.07 29.56
N ASN A 498 7.49 33.34 29.48
CA ASN A 498 6.26 33.88 28.91
C ASN A 498 5.55 34.77 29.94
N ASN A 499 5.60 36.09 29.72
CA ASN A 499 4.96 37.10 30.58
C ASN A 499 3.58 37.54 30.09
N SER A 500 3.11 37.02 28.94
CA SER A 500 1.81 37.34 28.37
C SER A 500 0.71 36.44 28.93
N ASP A 501 -0.53 36.88 28.79
CA ASP A 501 -1.69 36.00 28.96
C ASP A 501 -1.55 34.84 27.96
N GLU A 502 -1.46 33.60 28.44
CA GLU A 502 -1.07 32.42 27.64
C GLU A 502 -1.99 32.18 26.42
N ALA A 503 -3.16 32.82 26.38
CA ALA A 503 -4.17 32.72 25.34
C ALA A 503 -4.26 33.94 24.39
N GLU A 504 -3.32 34.90 24.42
CA GLU A 504 -3.36 36.02 23.47
C GLU A 504 -2.82 35.63 22.08
N LEU A 505 -3.57 35.95 21.02
CA LEU A 505 -3.17 35.73 19.63
C LEU A 505 -2.31 36.90 19.12
N GLN A 506 -1.05 36.63 18.79
CA GLN A 506 -0.07 37.62 18.31
C GLN A 506 0.44 37.22 16.93
N ASN A 507 0.19 38.06 15.91
CA ASN A 507 0.47 37.76 14.49
C ASN A 507 -0.06 36.37 14.06
N GLY A 508 -1.28 36.03 14.49
CA GLY A 508 -1.94 34.77 14.12
C GLY A 508 -1.39 33.51 14.80
N HIS A 509 -0.54 33.66 15.82
CA HIS A 509 -0.01 32.54 16.62
C HIS A 509 -0.29 32.79 18.10
N ALA A 510 -0.63 31.74 18.84
CA ALA A 510 -0.72 31.77 20.30
C ALA A 510 0.53 31.11 20.92
N PHE A 511 0.84 31.44 22.17
CA PHE A 511 1.86 30.71 22.92
C PHE A 511 1.33 29.32 23.28
N VAL A 512 2.09 28.27 22.96
CA VAL A 512 1.72 26.86 23.21
C VAL A 512 2.87 26.17 23.92
N PRO A 513 2.77 25.90 25.23
CA PRO A 513 3.91 25.48 26.05
C PRO A 513 4.57 24.15 25.62
N TYR A 514 3.90 23.41 24.74
CA TYR A 514 4.30 22.09 24.26
C TYR A 514 5.14 22.12 22.97
N TYR A 515 5.38 23.28 22.32
CA TYR A 515 6.26 23.33 21.14
C TYR A 515 7.65 22.79 21.49
N ARG A 516 8.29 22.05 20.59
CA ARG A 516 9.70 21.65 20.75
C ARG A 516 10.62 22.84 20.45
N GLU A 517 11.71 22.98 21.18
CA GLU A 517 12.71 24.05 21.03
C GLU A 517 13.24 24.13 19.59
N SER A 518 13.54 22.97 18.98
CA SER A 518 13.96 22.89 17.58
C SER A 518 12.91 23.41 16.60
N THR A 519 11.62 23.26 16.90
CA THR A 519 10.55 23.86 16.09
C THR A 519 10.52 25.38 16.25
N ILE A 520 10.64 25.88 17.48
CA ILE A 520 10.67 27.32 17.77
C ILE A 520 11.87 27.98 17.08
N LEU A 521 13.06 27.38 17.21
CA LEU A 521 14.29 27.87 16.57
C LEU A 521 14.14 27.98 15.05
N ARG A 522 13.59 26.94 14.40
CA ARG A 522 13.31 26.95 12.96
C ARG A 522 12.38 28.10 12.57
N ARG A 523 11.25 28.26 13.29
CA ARG A 523 10.26 29.31 13.01
C ARG A 523 10.80 30.72 13.21
N LEU A 524 11.76 30.91 14.12
CA LEU A 524 12.41 32.20 14.35
C LEU A 524 13.54 32.52 13.33
N SER A 525 14.08 31.50 12.66
CA SER A 525 15.33 31.63 11.90
C SER A 525 15.20 31.49 10.39
N ILE A 526 14.16 30.77 9.91
CA ILE A 526 13.91 30.53 8.48
C ILE A 526 13.54 31.83 7.76
N ILE A 527 14.08 32.01 6.57
CA ILE A 527 13.77 33.09 5.64
C ILE A 527 12.82 32.57 4.57
N ASP A 528 11.80 33.33 4.22
CA ASP A 528 10.98 33.06 3.04
C ASP A 528 11.81 33.24 1.75
N PRO A 529 12.00 32.19 0.92
CA PRO A 529 12.75 32.30 -0.33
C PRO A 529 12.19 33.34 -1.31
N GLN A 530 10.90 33.69 -1.22
CA GLN A 530 10.28 34.63 -2.15
C GLN A 530 10.47 36.09 -1.73
N THR A 531 10.12 36.42 -0.48
CA THR A 531 10.27 37.80 0.02
C THR A 531 11.68 38.12 0.52
N LEU A 532 12.49 37.09 0.80
CA LEU A 532 13.79 37.17 1.46
C LEU A 532 13.70 37.84 2.85
N GLY A 533 12.55 37.70 3.51
CA GLY A 533 12.29 38.15 4.88
C GLY A 533 12.08 36.98 5.84
N THR A 534 12.24 37.22 7.14
CA THR A 534 11.95 36.22 8.17
C THR A 534 10.48 36.24 8.57
N TYR A 535 9.87 35.06 8.73
CA TYR A 535 8.53 34.94 9.30
C TYR A 535 8.51 35.41 10.76
N ARG A 536 7.44 36.11 11.17
CA ARG A 536 7.29 36.58 12.56
C ARG A 536 6.62 35.52 13.41
N PHE A 537 7.38 34.88 14.31
CA PHE A 537 6.85 33.95 15.32
C PHE A 537 6.71 34.64 16.68
N LYS A 538 5.89 35.69 16.69
CA LYS A 538 5.83 36.73 17.73
C LYS A 538 5.68 36.22 19.18
N PRO A 539 4.83 35.22 19.50
CA PRO A 539 4.70 34.72 20.86
C PRO A 539 6.00 34.20 21.47
N TYR A 540 6.98 33.81 20.65
CA TYR A 540 8.24 33.23 21.10
C TYR A 540 9.45 34.15 20.99
N GLU A 541 9.33 35.33 20.38
CA GLU A 541 10.47 36.23 20.19
C GLU A 541 11.07 36.71 21.52
N GLU A 542 10.23 37.19 22.44
CA GLU A 542 10.69 37.64 23.76
C GLU A 542 11.10 36.46 24.68
N PRO A 543 10.32 35.37 24.77
CA PRO A 543 10.76 34.18 25.50
C PRO A 543 12.09 33.62 25.00
N ALA A 544 12.31 33.54 23.68
CA ALA A 544 13.58 33.10 23.11
C ALA A 544 14.74 34.03 23.46
N ARG A 545 14.52 35.34 23.41
CA ARG A 545 15.53 36.35 23.80
C ARG A 545 15.95 36.22 25.27
N GLN A 546 15.02 35.89 26.16
CA GLN A 546 15.32 35.65 27.57
C GLN A 546 16.03 34.32 27.76
N TYR A 547 15.49 33.25 27.18
CA TYR A 547 16.06 31.90 27.24
C TYR A 547 17.49 31.83 26.70
N SER A 548 17.79 32.59 25.64
CA SER A 548 19.13 32.72 25.06
C SER A 548 20.19 33.24 26.04
N LYS A 549 19.79 33.98 27.08
CA LYS A 549 20.73 34.46 28.11
C LYS A 549 21.13 33.37 29.10
N GLU A 550 20.28 32.36 29.28
CA GLU A 550 20.44 31.31 30.29
C GLU A 550 20.84 29.96 29.67
N ASN A 551 20.46 29.71 28.42
CA ASN A 551 20.79 28.47 27.70
C ASN A 551 21.91 28.70 26.66
N PRO A 552 23.14 28.19 26.90
CA PRO A 552 24.27 28.40 26.01
C PRO A 552 24.16 27.63 24.68
N VAL A 553 23.39 26.55 24.62
CA VAL A 553 23.15 25.80 23.38
C VAL A 553 22.25 26.61 22.46
N TRP A 554 21.12 27.09 22.99
CA TRP A 554 20.20 27.97 22.26
C TRP A 554 20.95 29.19 21.72
N LYS A 555 21.74 29.86 22.57
CA LYS A 555 22.50 31.05 22.20
C LYS A 555 23.41 30.81 20.99
N LYS A 556 24.16 29.70 20.99
CA LYS A 556 25.08 29.35 19.90
C LYS A 556 24.35 29.08 18.58
N LEU A 557 23.23 28.36 18.63
CA LEU A 557 22.41 28.08 17.45
C LEU A 557 21.77 29.34 16.89
N GLU A 558 21.21 30.19 17.76
CA GLU A 558 20.67 31.50 17.38
C GLU A 558 21.75 32.42 16.78
N ASP A 559 22.96 32.43 17.35
CA ASP A 559 24.07 33.22 16.85
C ASP A 559 24.48 32.79 15.44
N VAL A 560 24.57 31.48 15.17
CA VAL A 560 24.86 30.95 13.82
C VAL A 560 23.76 31.31 12.83
N ALA A 561 22.49 31.12 13.20
CA ALA A 561 21.35 31.49 12.37
C ALA A 561 21.34 32.99 12.04
N SER A 562 21.56 33.83 13.05
CA SER A 562 21.65 35.28 12.89
C SER A 562 22.79 35.69 11.94
N ALA A 563 23.96 35.05 12.03
CA ALA A 563 25.07 35.33 11.12
C ALA A 563 24.77 34.90 9.68
N GLY A 564 24.13 33.74 9.48
CA GLY A 564 23.69 33.29 8.15
C GLY A 564 22.68 34.25 7.51
N ASN A 565 21.70 34.70 8.31
CA ASN A 565 20.74 35.74 7.90
C ASN A 565 21.44 37.06 7.50
N GLN A 566 22.48 37.48 8.23
CA GLN A 566 23.24 38.68 7.90
C GLN A 566 23.98 38.55 6.55
N ILE A 567 24.57 37.39 6.26
CA ILE A 567 25.21 37.13 4.97
C ILE A 567 24.21 37.31 3.83
N ILE A 568 23.02 36.70 3.93
CA ILE A 568 21.97 36.85 2.92
C ILE A 568 21.54 38.31 2.77
N GLY A 569 21.39 39.03 3.88
CA GLY A 569 21.06 40.46 3.89
C GLY A 569 22.11 41.32 3.18
N PHE A 570 23.39 41.09 3.45
CA PHE A 570 24.47 41.83 2.81
C PHE A 570 24.68 41.42 1.35
N LEU A 571 24.45 40.17 0.97
CA LEU A 571 24.44 39.76 -0.44
C LEU A 571 23.30 40.43 -1.22
N LYS A 572 22.11 40.53 -0.64
CA LYS A 572 20.98 41.28 -1.21
C LYS A 572 21.30 42.76 -1.39
N ALA A 573 21.93 43.37 -0.38
CA ALA A 573 22.39 44.76 -0.47
C ALA A 573 23.50 44.92 -1.53
N ALA A 574 24.44 43.99 -1.62
CA ALA A 574 25.53 44.01 -2.59
C ALA A 574 24.99 43.89 -4.02
N GLN A 575 24.02 42.99 -4.26
CA GLN A 575 23.31 42.87 -5.54
C GLN A 575 22.62 44.18 -5.93
N HIS A 576 21.96 44.85 -4.99
CA HIS A 576 21.31 46.13 -5.23
C HIS A 576 22.31 47.24 -5.57
N CYS A 577 23.36 47.43 -4.75
CA CYS A 577 24.41 48.42 -4.98
C CYS A 577 25.15 48.16 -6.29
N HIS A 578 25.49 46.91 -6.59
CA HIS A 578 26.12 46.51 -7.84
C HIS A 578 25.29 46.96 -9.04
N ARG A 579 23.98 46.66 -9.05
CA ARG A 579 23.08 47.08 -10.13
C ARG A 579 23.01 48.59 -10.29
N LEU A 580 22.89 49.33 -9.18
CA LEU A 580 22.85 50.81 -9.22
C LEU A 580 24.13 51.41 -9.81
N VAL A 581 25.29 50.93 -9.37
CA VAL A 581 26.58 51.41 -9.89
C VAL A 581 26.75 51.05 -11.36
N THR A 582 26.36 49.82 -11.75
CA THR A 582 26.36 49.38 -13.15
C THR A 582 25.47 50.26 -14.03
N GLU A 583 24.24 50.57 -13.60
CA GLU A 583 23.31 51.46 -14.31
C GLU A 583 23.87 52.89 -14.43
N GLU A 584 24.50 53.41 -13.37
CA GLU A 584 25.16 54.72 -13.39
C GLU A 584 26.30 54.78 -14.41
N ILE A 585 27.14 53.74 -14.45
CA ILE A 585 28.25 53.63 -15.41
C ILE A 585 27.72 53.56 -16.86
N GLN A 586 26.70 52.73 -17.09
CA GLN A 586 26.12 52.51 -18.42
C GLN A 586 25.36 53.74 -18.95
N SER A 587 24.72 54.52 -18.07
CA SER A 587 23.96 55.72 -18.43
C SER A 587 24.83 56.98 -18.62
N SER A 588 26.15 56.89 -18.37
CA SER A 588 27.09 58.00 -18.55
C SER A 588 27.16 58.46 -20.01
N LYS A 589 26.91 59.76 -20.25
CA LYS A 589 27.00 60.38 -21.59
C LYS A 589 28.44 60.50 -22.10
N THR A 590 29.43 60.44 -21.19
CA THR A 590 30.85 60.46 -21.51
C THR A 590 31.46 59.09 -21.24
N LYS A 591 32.29 58.59 -22.15
CA LYS A 591 33.01 57.33 -21.95
C LYS A 591 33.94 57.49 -20.73
N LEU A 592 33.65 56.76 -19.65
CA LEU A 592 34.44 56.77 -18.42
C LEU A 592 35.78 56.07 -18.64
N SER A 593 36.84 56.55 -17.97
CA SER A 593 38.11 55.84 -18.01
C SER A 593 38.06 54.58 -17.13
N PRO A 594 38.93 53.58 -17.37
CA PRO A 594 39.03 52.41 -16.51
C PRO A 594 39.18 52.70 -15.02
N LYS A 595 39.95 53.76 -14.69
CA LYS A 595 40.16 54.19 -13.31
C LYS A 595 38.89 54.75 -12.68
N ASP A 596 38.08 55.48 -13.45
CA ASP A 596 36.82 56.06 -12.96
C ASP A 596 35.76 54.98 -12.72
N ILE A 597 35.67 53.99 -13.60
CA ILE A 597 34.75 52.85 -13.44
C ILE A 597 35.09 52.07 -12.17
N LYS A 598 36.37 51.74 -11.97
CA LYS A 598 36.84 51.06 -10.77
C LYS A 598 36.61 51.89 -9.50
N HIS A 599 36.82 53.20 -9.56
CA HIS A 599 36.55 54.10 -8.45
C HIS A 599 35.07 54.13 -8.07
N LYS A 600 34.16 54.16 -9.05
CA LYS A 600 32.70 54.13 -8.80
C LYS A 600 32.24 52.85 -8.12
N TYR A 601 32.70 51.68 -8.56
CA TYR A 601 32.40 50.43 -7.85
C TYR A 601 32.98 50.43 -6.44
N LYS A 602 34.22 50.89 -6.29
CA LYS A 602 34.87 50.95 -4.98
C LYS A 602 34.06 51.82 -4.02
N GLU A 603 33.71 53.04 -4.42
CA GLU A 603 32.94 53.98 -3.61
C GLU A 603 31.52 53.46 -3.33
N GLY A 604 30.82 52.96 -4.35
CA GLY A 604 29.42 52.53 -4.23
C GLY A 604 29.21 51.18 -3.53
N MET A 605 30.26 50.37 -3.37
CA MET A 605 30.16 49.03 -2.78
C MET A 605 31.00 48.81 -1.52
N GLN A 606 31.90 49.73 -1.14
CA GLN A 606 32.82 49.52 -0.02
C GLN A 606 32.11 49.15 1.30
N ASP A 607 31.07 49.90 1.69
CA ASP A 607 30.39 49.69 2.97
C ASP A 607 29.65 48.34 3.01
N VAL A 608 28.98 47.97 1.91
CA VAL A 608 28.22 46.72 1.84
C VAL A 608 29.14 45.50 1.77
N LEU A 609 30.28 45.62 1.09
CA LEU A 609 31.29 44.56 1.04
C LEU A 609 32.00 44.41 2.39
N GLN A 610 32.25 45.50 3.11
CA GLN A 610 32.77 45.40 4.48
C GLN A 610 31.77 44.67 5.39
N GLY A 611 30.49 45.03 5.33
CA GLY A 611 29.44 44.35 6.10
C GLY A 611 29.31 42.86 5.74
N LEU A 612 29.43 42.51 4.46
CA LEU A 612 29.47 41.12 4.02
C LEU A 612 30.68 40.38 4.61
N SER A 613 31.86 40.99 4.58
CA SER A 613 33.08 40.41 5.16
C SER A 613 32.92 40.09 6.64
N ASP A 614 32.41 41.06 7.41
CA ASP A 614 32.18 40.92 8.84
C ASP A 614 31.18 39.79 9.13
N ALA A 615 30.13 39.66 8.29
CA ALA A 615 29.13 38.60 8.42
C ALA A 615 29.69 37.21 8.09
N VAL A 616 30.52 37.07 7.05
CA VAL A 616 31.21 35.80 6.71
C VAL A 616 32.11 35.36 7.85
N CYS A 617 32.94 36.26 8.37
CA CYS A 617 33.86 35.96 9.47
C CYS A 617 33.10 35.59 10.76
N ALA A 618 32.02 36.33 11.06
CA ALA A 618 31.16 36.04 12.20
C ALA A 618 30.49 34.67 12.07
N PHE A 619 29.99 34.31 10.89
CA PHE A 619 29.36 33.01 10.65
C PHE A 619 30.34 31.86 10.87
N ASN A 620 31.53 31.91 10.24
CA ASN A 620 32.53 30.85 10.37
C ASN A 620 32.98 30.67 11.83
N LYS A 621 33.27 31.77 12.54
CA LYS A 621 33.63 31.73 13.96
C LYS A 621 32.53 31.12 14.83
N ARG A 622 31.27 31.48 14.59
CA ARG A 622 30.11 30.95 15.35
C ARG A 622 29.84 29.49 15.03
N ARG A 623 30.00 29.09 13.75
CA ARG A 623 29.90 27.69 13.29
C ARG A 623 30.95 26.82 13.96
N GLU A 624 32.21 27.25 14.00
CA GLU A 624 33.28 26.53 14.70
C GLU A 624 32.98 26.36 16.19
N ALA A 625 32.45 27.40 16.85
CA ALA A 625 32.05 27.34 18.26
C ALA A 625 30.87 26.39 18.54
N LEU A 626 30.11 26.04 17.50
CA LEU A 626 29.00 25.08 17.56
C LEU A 626 29.48 23.62 17.44
N MET A 627 30.51 23.35 16.63
CA MET A 627 30.99 21.99 16.33
C MET A 627 31.24 21.09 17.56
N PRO A 628 31.84 21.57 18.68
CA PRO A 628 32.07 20.73 19.85
C PRO A 628 30.79 20.15 20.47
N LEU A 629 29.64 20.82 20.31
CA LEU A 629 28.36 20.36 20.86
C LEU A 629 27.89 19.03 20.23
N PHE A 630 28.33 18.75 19.00
CA PHE A 630 27.96 17.56 18.25
C PHE A 630 29.05 16.47 18.25
N ALA A 631 30.22 16.75 18.84
CA ALA A 631 31.40 15.88 18.75
C ALA A 631 31.56 14.89 19.94
N SER A 632 30.92 15.15 21.09
CA SER A 632 31.25 14.48 22.36
C SER A 632 30.12 13.70 23.04
N LEU A 633 29.04 13.36 22.34
CA LEU A 633 27.90 12.68 22.95
C LEU A 633 27.65 11.34 22.25
N THR A 634 27.75 10.25 23.02
CA THR A 634 27.15 8.96 22.64
C THR A 634 25.67 9.20 22.36
N SER A 635 25.19 8.85 21.16
CA SER A 635 23.79 8.96 20.77
C SER A 635 22.90 8.53 21.94
N GLY A 636 22.19 9.50 22.54
CA GLY A 636 21.20 9.21 23.57
C GLY A 636 20.07 8.36 23.00
N GLU A 637 19.18 7.90 23.87
CA GLU A 637 17.93 7.28 23.43
C GLU A 637 17.22 8.19 22.43
N SER A 638 16.95 7.69 21.22
CA SER A 638 16.19 8.41 20.21
C SER A 638 14.75 8.54 20.68
N PHE A 639 14.30 9.75 20.97
CA PHE A 639 12.92 10.02 21.34
C PHE A 639 12.08 10.17 20.08
N THR A 640 11.06 9.31 19.94
CA THR A 640 10.02 9.48 18.92
C THR A 640 8.76 10.03 19.58
N PHE A 641 8.21 11.11 19.01
CA PHE A 641 7.02 11.77 19.52
C PHE A 641 5.85 11.57 18.54
N GLY A 642 4.62 11.59 19.05
CA GLY A 642 3.41 11.50 18.23
C GLY A 642 3.09 12.77 17.42
N SER A 643 3.94 13.79 17.49
CA SER A 643 3.86 15.04 16.72
C SER A 643 5.26 15.41 16.20
N ASN A 644 5.29 16.02 15.02
CA ASN A 644 6.50 16.57 14.42
C ASN A 644 6.89 17.96 14.97
N PHE A 645 6.07 18.53 15.86
CA PHE A 645 6.23 19.93 16.28
C PHE A 645 6.16 20.11 17.79
N PHE A 646 5.37 19.27 18.46
CA PHE A 646 5.08 19.37 19.89
C PHE A 646 5.56 18.14 20.64
N TYR A 647 5.89 18.34 21.91
CA TYR A 647 6.01 17.28 22.90
C TYR A 647 4.64 16.62 23.17
N PRO A 648 4.60 15.41 23.77
CA PRO A 648 3.35 14.71 24.03
C PRO A 648 2.39 15.52 24.93
N ILE A 649 1.17 15.76 24.43
CA ILE A 649 0.10 16.45 25.17
C ILE A 649 -0.96 15.43 25.53
N ASP A 650 -1.28 15.26 26.81
CA ASP A 650 -2.33 14.32 27.23
C ASP A 650 -3.74 14.91 27.02
N ASP A 651 -4.79 14.08 27.17
CA ASP A 651 -6.17 14.53 26.94
C ASP A 651 -6.64 15.55 27.98
N LYS A 652 -6.13 15.50 29.21
CA LYS A 652 -6.50 16.47 30.26
C LYS A 652 -5.91 17.84 29.90
N GLU A 653 -4.64 17.87 29.52
CA GLU A 653 -3.95 19.08 29.06
C GLU A 653 -4.57 19.67 27.80
N LEU A 654 -4.91 18.83 26.80
CA LEU A 654 -5.63 19.29 25.60
C LEU A 654 -6.97 19.97 25.95
N ASN A 655 -7.68 19.45 26.95
CA ASN A 655 -8.94 20.03 27.40
C ASN A 655 -8.78 21.35 28.16
N GLU A 656 -7.59 21.65 28.69
CA GLU A 656 -7.27 22.92 29.36
C GLU A 656 -6.87 24.03 28.36
N LEU A 657 -6.47 23.68 27.13
CA LEU A 657 -6.05 24.64 26.11
C LEU A 657 -7.19 25.53 25.59
N SER A 658 -6.88 26.79 25.35
CA SER A 658 -7.80 27.75 24.72
C SER A 658 -8.04 27.42 23.24
N GLY A 659 -9.14 27.94 22.66
CA GLY A 659 -9.45 27.73 21.25
C GLY A 659 -8.38 28.24 20.28
N VAL A 660 -7.71 29.36 20.60
CA VAL A 660 -6.61 29.90 19.78
C VAL A 660 -5.33 29.07 19.87
N GLN A 661 -5.07 28.41 21.01
CA GLN A 661 -3.96 27.47 21.16
C GLN A 661 -4.23 26.19 20.38
N LEU A 662 -5.44 25.64 20.46
CA LEU A 662 -5.86 24.49 19.66
C LEU A 662 -5.72 24.79 18.15
N ALA A 663 -6.17 25.97 17.71
CA ALA A 663 -6.03 26.41 16.32
C ALA A 663 -4.55 26.52 15.92
N THR A 664 -3.71 27.09 16.78
CA THR A 664 -2.26 27.19 16.54
C THR A 664 -1.64 25.80 16.39
N ILE A 665 -2.01 24.83 17.23
CA ILE A 665 -1.53 23.44 17.13
C ILE A 665 -1.97 22.82 15.81
N CYS A 666 -3.26 22.86 15.47
CA CYS A 666 -3.77 22.24 14.25
C CYS A 666 -3.16 22.82 12.98
N LEU A 667 -2.95 24.14 12.94
CA LEU A 667 -2.31 24.81 11.81
C LEU A 667 -0.81 24.50 11.70
N GLU A 668 -0.16 24.25 12.83
CA GLU A 668 1.24 23.79 12.85
C GLU A 668 1.36 22.35 12.37
N GLU A 669 0.48 21.45 12.82
CA GLU A 669 0.45 20.03 12.44
C GLU A 669 0.29 19.81 10.93
N LEU A 670 -0.34 20.75 10.22
CA LEU A 670 -0.47 20.73 8.76
C LEU A 670 0.80 21.12 7.99
N ASN A 671 1.91 21.45 8.67
CA ASN A 671 3.20 21.67 8.02
C ASN A 671 3.97 20.37 7.71
N ALA A 672 3.46 19.21 8.14
CA ALA A 672 4.03 17.89 7.88
C ALA A 672 2.90 16.89 7.59
N SER A 673 3.23 15.60 7.52
CA SER A 673 2.22 14.55 7.49
C SER A 673 1.31 14.64 8.73
N GLU A 674 0.01 14.55 8.49
CA GLU A 674 -1.00 14.70 9.54
C GLU A 674 -0.77 13.70 10.68
N SER A 675 -0.83 14.19 11.92
CA SER A 675 -0.40 13.42 13.10
C SER A 675 -1.56 12.89 13.95
N PRO A 676 -1.28 11.92 14.85
CA PRO A 676 -2.21 11.52 15.90
C PRO A 676 -2.69 12.66 16.81
N LEU A 677 -1.86 13.69 17.03
CA LEU A 677 -2.26 14.86 17.81
C LEU A 677 -3.35 15.66 17.09
N LEU A 678 -3.18 15.89 15.78
CA LEU A 678 -4.19 16.53 14.95
C LEU A 678 -5.51 15.75 14.99
N PHE A 679 -5.46 14.42 14.80
CA PHE A 679 -6.62 13.53 14.89
C PHE A 679 -7.37 13.73 16.21
N ARG A 680 -6.68 13.66 17.36
CA ARG A 680 -7.30 13.79 18.68
C ARG A 680 -8.05 15.09 18.86
N ILE A 681 -7.52 16.20 18.36
CA ILE A 681 -8.15 17.52 18.46
C ILE A 681 -9.40 17.60 17.57
N ILE A 682 -9.27 17.27 16.29
CA ILE A 682 -10.37 17.46 15.34
C ILE A 682 -11.44 16.37 15.44
N ASN A 683 -11.12 15.20 15.98
CA ASN A 683 -12.09 14.13 16.23
C ASN A 683 -13.00 14.47 17.42
N ASN A 684 -12.46 15.16 18.45
CA ASN A 684 -13.22 15.54 19.62
C ASN A 684 -14.14 16.74 19.33
N ASN A 685 -15.47 16.52 19.40
CA ASN A 685 -16.47 17.55 19.13
C ASN A 685 -16.31 18.81 20.00
N ALA A 686 -15.98 18.67 21.28
CA ALA A 686 -15.84 19.83 22.18
C ALA A 686 -14.59 20.66 21.85
N LEU A 687 -13.47 20.00 21.55
CA LEU A 687 -12.23 20.68 21.14
C LEU A 687 -12.40 21.34 19.78
N TRP A 688 -13.00 20.64 18.81
CA TRP A 688 -13.31 21.19 17.49
C TRP A 688 -14.16 22.46 17.58
N GLN A 689 -15.25 22.44 18.36
CA GLN A 689 -16.13 23.62 18.51
C GLN A 689 -15.41 24.79 19.17
N ARG A 690 -14.60 24.54 20.21
CA ARG A 690 -13.80 25.58 20.86
C ARG A 690 -12.80 26.21 19.89
N MET A 691 -12.12 25.39 19.11
CA MET A 691 -11.14 25.83 18.12
C MET A 691 -11.80 26.61 16.97
N SER A 692 -12.85 26.05 16.35
CA SER A 692 -13.52 26.65 15.20
C SER A 692 -14.18 27.98 15.56
N HIS A 693 -14.76 28.08 16.76
CA HIS A 693 -15.26 29.34 17.30
C HIS A 693 -14.15 30.38 17.45
N ALA A 694 -13.00 30.00 18.02
CA ALA A 694 -11.87 30.92 18.17
C ALA A 694 -11.30 31.39 16.82
N ILE A 695 -11.27 30.53 15.81
CA ILE A 695 -10.89 30.88 14.43
C ILE A 695 -11.87 31.91 13.86
N ALA A 696 -13.18 31.69 14.02
CA ALA A 696 -14.21 32.59 13.52
C ALA A 696 -14.16 33.96 14.21
N GLU A 697 -14.00 33.99 15.54
CA GLU A 697 -13.89 35.25 16.31
C GLU A 697 -12.63 36.06 15.99
N ASN A 698 -11.55 35.39 15.59
CA ASN A 698 -10.24 36.00 15.35
C ASN A 698 -9.78 35.89 13.88
N GLU A 699 -10.71 35.79 12.93
CA GLU A 699 -10.42 35.51 11.51
C GLU A 699 -9.36 36.45 10.93
N SER A 700 -9.48 37.76 11.17
CA SER A 700 -8.54 38.77 10.67
C SER A 700 -7.12 38.60 11.22
N LYS A 701 -7.00 38.14 12.47
CA LYS A 701 -5.69 37.90 13.11
C LYS A 701 -5.04 36.62 12.59
N PHE A 702 -5.81 35.56 12.30
CA PHE A 702 -5.27 34.35 11.67
C PHE A 702 -4.90 34.59 10.20
N LYS A 703 -5.65 35.42 9.46
CA LYS A 703 -5.29 35.84 8.09
C LYS A 703 -4.00 36.64 8.00
N ALA A 704 -3.48 37.15 9.12
CA ALA A 704 -2.18 37.80 9.17
C ALA A 704 -0.99 36.83 9.13
N ARG A 705 -1.23 35.50 9.16
CA ARG A 705 -0.16 34.51 8.98
C ARG A 705 0.25 34.42 7.51
N GLU A 706 1.54 34.22 7.29
CA GLU A 706 2.15 34.14 5.96
C GLU A 706 2.38 32.68 5.50
N ASP A 707 1.90 31.69 6.26
CA ASP A 707 2.12 30.25 6.05
C ASP A 707 0.94 29.52 5.37
N ASP A 708 0.37 30.15 4.34
CA ASP A 708 -0.75 29.63 3.54
C ASP A 708 -1.98 29.21 4.37
N ILE A 709 -2.40 30.11 5.25
CA ILE A 709 -3.49 29.88 6.20
C ILE A 709 -4.82 29.46 5.53
N SER A 710 -5.13 29.99 4.34
CA SER A 710 -6.37 29.67 3.62
C SER A 710 -6.43 28.18 3.24
N THR A 711 -5.35 27.65 2.68
CA THR A 711 -5.26 26.23 2.31
C THR A 711 -5.30 25.34 3.55
N LYS A 712 -4.60 25.73 4.63
CA LYS A 712 -4.61 24.98 5.89
C LYS A 712 -6.00 24.90 6.52
N LEU A 713 -6.73 26.01 6.59
CA LEU A 713 -8.10 26.01 7.12
C LEU A 713 -9.04 25.16 6.27
N ALA A 714 -8.92 25.22 4.93
CA ALA A 714 -9.69 24.35 4.04
C ALA A 714 -9.36 22.87 4.29
N ARG A 715 -8.08 22.53 4.46
CA ARG A 715 -7.65 21.15 4.77
C ARG A 715 -8.18 20.67 6.11
N LEU A 716 -8.16 21.50 7.16
CA LEU A 716 -8.75 21.15 8.47
C LEU A 716 -10.23 20.82 8.36
N ASN A 717 -10.99 21.63 7.61
CA ASN A 717 -12.42 21.40 7.41
C ASN A 717 -12.68 20.10 6.64
N ILE A 718 -11.95 19.84 5.55
CA ILE A 718 -12.07 18.58 4.80
C ILE A 718 -11.80 17.38 5.71
N LEU A 719 -10.73 17.40 6.49
CA LEU A 719 -10.40 16.31 7.41
C LEU A 719 -11.50 16.10 8.46
N ARG A 720 -12.07 17.19 8.98
CA ARG A 720 -13.19 17.11 9.93
C ARG A 720 -14.43 16.54 9.27
N GLU A 721 -14.80 16.98 8.07
CA GLU A 721 -15.95 16.49 7.33
C GLU A 721 -15.81 14.99 7.02
N SER A 722 -14.62 14.54 6.61
CA SER A 722 -14.35 13.10 6.40
C SER A 722 -14.50 12.28 7.68
N LEU A 723 -14.08 12.80 8.84
CA LEU A 723 -14.29 12.13 10.12
C LEU A 723 -15.77 12.09 10.52
N VAL A 724 -16.50 13.19 10.35
CA VAL A 724 -17.94 13.24 10.61
C VAL A 724 -18.66 12.21 9.73
N PHE A 725 -18.34 12.18 8.43
CA PHE A 725 -18.88 11.20 7.50
C PHE A 725 -18.57 9.76 7.94
N PHE A 726 -17.34 9.47 8.36
CA PHE A 726 -16.97 8.15 8.88
C PHE A 726 -17.88 7.72 10.05
N TYR A 727 -18.07 8.58 11.06
CA TYR A 727 -18.90 8.24 12.22
C TYR A 727 -20.40 8.18 11.89
N GLU A 728 -20.89 8.96 10.92
CA GLU A 728 -22.25 8.82 10.41
C GLU A 728 -22.47 7.45 9.76
N GLN A 729 -21.48 6.97 8.99
CA GLN A 729 -21.53 5.61 8.41
C GLN A 729 -21.36 4.52 9.48
N GLU A 730 -20.57 4.77 10.53
CA GLU A 730 -20.43 3.82 11.64
C GLU A 730 -21.76 3.63 12.36
N GLU A 731 -22.49 4.72 12.59
CA GLU A 731 -23.82 4.65 13.18
C GLU A 731 -24.84 4.01 12.24
N ALA A 732 -24.81 4.36 10.94
CA ALA A 732 -25.65 3.72 9.94
C ALA A 732 -25.40 2.20 9.86
N PHE A 733 -24.15 1.75 10.04
CA PHE A 733 -23.80 0.33 10.10
C PHE A 733 -24.48 -0.35 11.30
N LYS A 734 -24.48 0.30 12.47
CA LYS A 734 -25.13 -0.23 13.69
C LYS A 734 -26.66 -0.31 13.52
N GLU A 735 -27.25 0.70 12.91
CA GLU A 735 -28.71 0.80 12.70
C GLU A 735 -29.23 -0.07 11.54
N ALA A 736 -28.37 -0.51 10.62
CA ALA A 736 -28.78 -1.27 9.45
C ALA A 736 -29.51 -2.58 9.81
N THR A 737 -30.68 -2.78 9.20
CA THR A 737 -31.58 -3.92 9.45
C THR A 737 -31.49 -5.02 8.40
N ALA A 738 -30.48 -4.98 7.53
CA ALA A 738 -30.23 -6.00 6.50
C ALA A 738 -28.74 -6.28 6.36
N LEU A 739 -28.38 -7.53 6.09
CA LEU A 739 -26.98 -7.95 6.00
C LEU A 739 -26.29 -7.31 4.78
N GLU A 740 -26.99 -7.20 3.65
CA GLU A 740 -26.49 -6.56 2.43
C GLU A 740 -26.23 -5.06 2.64
N GLN A 741 -27.06 -4.40 3.44
CA GLN A 741 -26.86 -3.00 3.81
C GLN A 741 -25.64 -2.85 4.72
N LYS A 742 -25.49 -3.70 5.75
CA LYS A 742 -24.27 -3.70 6.58
C LYS A 742 -23.02 -3.95 5.75
N GLU A 743 -23.05 -4.88 4.78
CA GLU A 743 -21.93 -5.13 3.87
C GLU A 743 -21.59 -3.91 3.00
N LEU A 744 -22.61 -3.24 2.45
CA LEU A 744 -22.41 -2.02 1.66
C LEU A 744 -21.82 -0.90 2.51
N ILE A 745 -22.34 -0.67 3.72
CA ILE A 745 -21.86 0.38 4.61
C ILE A 745 -20.45 0.08 5.10
N LEU A 746 -20.12 -1.19 5.38
CA LEU A 746 -18.75 -1.57 5.74
C LEU A 746 -17.75 -1.25 4.61
N LYS A 747 -18.13 -1.50 3.35
CA LYS A 747 -17.30 -1.10 2.20
C LYS A 747 -17.12 0.42 2.13
N ILE A 748 -18.16 1.19 2.42
CA ILE A 748 -18.08 2.65 2.49
C ILE A 748 -17.15 3.09 3.63
N LEU A 749 -17.24 2.46 4.81
CA LEU A 749 -16.37 2.75 5.95
C LEU A 749 -14.89 2.45 5.65
N GLN A 750 -14.62 1.32 4.99
CA GLN A 750 -13.27 0.96 4.54
C GLN A 750 -12.73 2.00 3.57
N GLN A 751 -13.50 2.36 2.53
CA GLN A 751 -13.10 3.39 1.56
C GLN A 751 -12.89 4.75 2.23
N ALA A 752 -13.82 5.18 3.10
CA ALA A 752 -13.71 6.45 3.83
C ALA A 752 -12.44 6.50 4.69
N THR A 753 -12.02 5.36 5.24
CA THR A 753 -10.77 5.26 6.02
C THR A 753 -9.55 5.32 5.11
N GLU A 754 -9.55 4.62 3.98
CA GLU A 754 -8.44 4.65 3.01
C GLU A 754 -8.14 6.05 2.47
N GLU A 755 -9.17 6.90 2.34
CA GLU A 755 -9.04 8.30 1.91
C GLU A 755 -8.48 9.24 2.99
N LEU A 756 -8.47 8.81 4.27
CA LEU A 756 -7.92 9.58 5.39
C LEU A 756 -6.39 9.44 5.51
N PRO A 757 -5.71 10.38 6.19
CA PRO A 757 -4.26 10.28 6.45
C PRO A 757 -3.87 9.00 7.22
N PRO A 758 -2.65 8.46 7.03
CA PRO A 758 -2.23 7.19 7.65
C PRO A 758 -2.37 7.15 9.17
N SER A 759 -2.10 8.26 9.85
CA SER A 759 -2.26 8.36 11.32
C SER A 759 -3.72 8.22 11.77
N PHE A 760 -4.67 8.65 10.94
CA PHE A 760 -6.10 8.55 11.22
C PHE A 760 -6.60 7.14 10.93
N GLN A 761 -6.10 6.51 9.86
CA GLN A 761 -6.36 5.10 9.55
C GLN A 761 -5.99 4.20 10.72
N ILE A 762 -4.81 4.40 11.30
CA ILE A 762 -4.35 3.66 12.48
C ILE A 762 -5.29 3.89 13.67
N ALA A 763 -5.74 5.13 13.88
CA ALA A 763 -6.63 5.47 14.99
C ALA A 763 -8.05 4.88 14.84
N LEU A 764 -8.53 4.68 13.61
CA LEU A 764 -9.86 4.14 13.30
C LEU A 764 -9.86 2.63 13.01
N ALA A 765 -8.69 1.98 13.00
CA ALA A 765 -8.55 0.57 12.65
C ALA A 765 -9.36 -0.35 13.56
N GLU A 766 -9.48 -0.03 14.86
CA GLU A 766 -10.28 -0.84 15.78
C GLU A 766 -11.78 -0.71 15.51
N ASN A 767 -12.27 0.49 15.14
CA ASN A 767 -13.68 0.68 14.75
C ASN A 767 -14.03 -0.19 13.54
N LEU A 768 -13.18 -0.19 12.51
CA LEU A 768 -13.36 -1.06 11.34
C LEU A 768 -13.33 -2.53 11.71
N LYS A 769 -12.35 -2.95 12.51
CA LYS A 769 -12.20 -4.36 12.92
C LYS A 769 -13.40 -4.85 13.71
N VAL A 770 -14.00 -4.00 14.56
CA VAL A 770 -15.24 -4.33 15.29
C VAL A 770 -16.39 -4.53 14.31
N ALA A 771 -16.58 -3.63 13.33
CA ALA A 771 -17.64 -3.75 12.33
C ALA A 771 -17.45 -4.97 11.40
N GLU A 772 -16.21 -5.25 10.97
CA GLU A 772 -15.86 -6.44 10.18
C GLU A 772 -16.17 -7.72 10.94
N LYS A 773 -15.78 -7.77 12.22
CA LYS A 773 -16.03 -8.92 13.09
C LYS A 773 -17.53 -9.14 13.31
N GLU A 774 -18.30 -8.07 13.58
CA GLU A 774 -19.76 -8.16 13.74
C GLU A 774 -20.42 -8.70 12.47
N LEU A 775 -20.05 -8.18 11.30
CA LEU A 775 -20.60 -8.65 10.03
C LEU A 775 -20.27 -10.13 9.77
N GLN A 776 -19.04 -10.55 10.07
CA GLN A 776 -18.60 -11.92 9.91
C GLN A 776 -19.35 -12.87 10.85
N GLU A 777 -19.50 -12.52 12.13
CA GLU A 777 -20.28 -13.30 13.11
C GLU A 777 -21.74 -13.45 12.66
N HIS A 778 -22.35 -12.37 12.15
CA HIS A 778 -23.73 -12.42 11.63
C HIS A 778 -23.85 -13.29 10.36
N ARG A 779 -22.85 -13.27 9.47
CA ARG A 779 -22.80 -14.13 8.27
C ARG A 779 -22.71 -15.61 8.66
N GLU A 780 -21.82 -15.95 9.59
CA GLU A 780 -21.63 -17.32 10.07
C GLU A 780 -22.92 -17.85 10.73
N LEU A 781 -23.57 -17.05 11.58
CA LEU A 781 -24.85 -17.44 12.19
C LEU A 781 -25.97 -17.65 11.16
N LEU A 782 -26.02 -16.83 10.09
CA LEU A 782 -27.00 -17.01 9.02
C LEU A 782 -26.72 -18.28 8.20
N GLU A 783 -25.45 -18.57 7.90
CA GLU A 783 -25.04 -19.79 7.21
C GLU A 783 -25.35 -21.04 8.06
N GLU A 784 -25.06 -21.00 9.37
CA GLU A 784 -25.45 -22.05 10.32
C GLU A 784 -26.97 -22.27 10.31
N PHE A 785 -27.76 -21.19 10.25
CA PHE A 785 -29.21 -21.26 10.18
C PHE A 785 -29.66 -21.92 8.87
N ASP A 786 -29.14 -21.51 7.72
CA ASP A 786 -29.49 -22.08 6.41
C ASP A 786 -29.08 -23.55 6.29
N VAL A 787 -27.93 -23.94 6.86
CA VAL A 787 -27.49 -25.34 6.95
C VAL A 787 -28.46 -26.14 7.84
N ALA A 788 -28.78 -25.63 9.03
CA ALA A 788 -29.71 -26.30 9.94
C ALA A 788 -31.11 -26.42 9.35
N TYR A 789 -31.56 -25.41 8.59
CA TYR A 789 -32.83 -25.42 7.88
C TYR A 789 -32.81 -26.44 6.74
N SER A 790 -31.73 -26.52 5.98
CA SER A 790 -31.55 -27.54 4.93
C SER A 790 -31.55 -28.97 5.52
N MET A 791 -30.84 -29.16 6.65
CA MET A 791 -30.85 -30.44 7.39
C MET A 791 -32.25 -30.80 7.90
N PHE A 792 -33.03 -29.81 8.29
CA PHE A 792 -34.44 -30.01 8.64
C PHE A 792 -35.28 -30.44 7.43
N GLU A 793 -35.10 -29.82 6.25
CA GLU A 793 -35.89 -30.15 5.05
C GLU A 793 -35.61 -31.57 4.52
N ILE A 794 -34.36 -32.03 4.58
CA ILE A 794 -33.96 -33.35 4.04
C ILE A 794 -33.84 -34.45 5.10
N GLY A 795 -33.89 -34.10 6.38
CA GLY A 795 -33.59 -35.00 7.49
C GLY A 795 -34.64 -36.08 7.69
N ALA A 796 -34.19 -37.31 7.96
CA ALA A 796 -35.08 -38.41 8.33
C ALA A 796 -35.78 -38.20 9.69
N ASP A 797 -35.12 -37.47 10.62
CA ASP A 797 -35.69 -37.05 11.90
C ASP A 797 -35.82 -35.52 11.95
N GLN A 798 -36.90 -35.02 11.36
CA GLN A 798 -37.21 -33.59 11.30
C GLN A 798 -37.49 -32.99 12.69
N THR A 799 -37.83 -33.81 13.70
CA THR A 799 -38.08 -33.33 15.06
C THR A 799 -36.78 -32.97 15.76
N ALA A 800 -35.78 -33.85 15.69
CA ALA A 800 -34.45 -33.57 16.23
C ALA A 800 -33.77 -32.40 15.49
N ALA A 801 -33.86 -32.36 14.15
CA ALA A 801 -33.29 -31.27 13.35
C ALA A 801 -33.92 -29.90 13.69
N PHE A 802 -35.23 -29.85 13.95
CA PHE A 802 -35.90 -28.61 14.36
C PHE A 802 -35.45 -28.07 15.72
N LEU A 803 -35.08 -28.93 16.67
CA LEU A 803 -34.53 -28.46 17.95
C LEU A 803 -33.20 -27.71 17.75
N THR A 804 -32.34 -28.23 16.88
CA THR A 804 -31.10 -27.56 16.49
C THR A 804 -31.38 -26.24 15.77
N LEU A 805 -32.29 -26.24 14.79
CA LEU A 805 -32.72 -25.04 14.07
C LEU A 805 -33.27 -23.97 15.03
N LYS A 806 -34.06 -24.37 16.03
CA LYS A 806 -34.63 -23.46 17.04
C LYS A 806 -33.57 -22.80 17.91
N GLU A 807 -32.55 -23.55 18.33
CA GLU A 807 -31.47 -22.96 19.12
C GLU A 807 -30.59 -22.02 18.28
N ILE A 808 -30.36 -22.31 17.01
CA ILE A 808 -29.63 -21.40 16.11
C ILE A 808 -30.46 -20.14 15.80
N TYR A 809 -31.75 -20.28 15.51
CA TYR A 809 -32.64 -19.13 15.25
C TYR A 809 -32.67 -18.14 16.42
N LYS A 810 -32.64 -18.62 17.67
CA LYS A 810 -32.57 -17.74 18.87
C LYS A 810 -31.25 -16.96 18.98
N LYS A 811 -30.16 -17.46 18.40
CA LYS A 811 -28.86 -16.79 18.40
C LYS A 811 -28.74 -15.72 17.31
N LEU A 812 -29.58 -15.78 16.27
CA LEU A 812 -29.60 -14.76 15.23
C LEU A 812 -29.91 -13.38 15.84
N PRO A 813 -29.26 -12.29 15.36
CA PRO A 813 -29.63 -10.94 15.74
C PRO A 813 -31.07 -10.62 15.29
N PRO A 814 -31.75 -9.64 15.92
CA PRO A 814 -33.19 -9.39 15.71
C PRO A 814 -33.60 -9.21 14.24
N TYR A 815 -32.80 -8.48 13.45
CA TYR A 815 -33.12 -8.22 12.05
C TYR A 815 -33.01 -9.49 11.17
N LEU A 816 -32.08 -10.41 11.51
CA LEU A 816 -31.99 -11.72 10.83
C LEU A 816 -33.10 -12.67 11.27
N GLN A 817 -33.53 -12.61 12.54
CA GLN A 817 -34.73 -13.33 12.97
C GLN A 817 -35.96 -12.89 12.17
N GLU A 818 -36.12 -11.58 11.95
CA GLU A 818 -37.23 -11.05 11.15
C GLU A 818 -37.17 -11.52 9.69
N SER A 819 -35.99 -11.45 9.04
CA SER A 819 -35.79 -11.96 7.68
C SER A 819 -36.15 -13.45 7.54
N GLU A 820 -35.71 -14.27 8.49
CA GLU A 820 -35.84 -15.73 8.41
C GLU A 820 -37.08 -16.29 9.11
N GLN A 821 -37.94 -15.42 9.64
CA GLN A 821 -39.10 -15.79 10.45
C GLN A 821 -40.04 -16.76 9.69
N GLU A 822 -40.27 -16.53 8.41
CA GLU A 822 -41.17 -17.34 7.60
C GLU A 822 -40.60 -18.74 7.30
N LYS A 823 -39.28 -18.89 7.18
CA LYS A 823 -38.65 -20.22 7.12
C LYS A 823 -38.82 -20.93 8.46
N TYR A 824 -38.51 -20.26 9.56
CA TYR A 824 -38.64 -20.83 10.90
C TYR A 824 -40.07 -21.29 11.23
N LYS A 825 -41.09 -20.45 10.99
CA LYS A 825 -42.51 -20.79 11.21
C LYS A 825 -42.95 -21.98 10.37
N ARG A 826 -42.48 -22.09 9.13
CA ARG A 826 -42.77 -23.24 8.26
C ARG A 826 -42.21 -24.54 8.83
N ALA A 827 -40.97 -24.51 9.33
CA ALA A 827 -40.37 -25.67 10.00
C ALA A 827 -41.12 -26.04 11.28
N GLU A 828 -41.46 -25.05 12.11
CA GLU A 828 -42.23 -25.25 13.34
C GLU A 828 -43.59 -25.89 13.06
N THR A 829 -44.32 -25.36 12.08
CA THR A 829 -45.61 -25.89 11.67
C THR A 829 -45.47 -27.34 11.20
N THR A 830 -44.49 -27.65 10.34
CA THR A 830 -44.25 -29.01 9.85
C THR A 830 -44.01 -30.00 10.99
N VAL A 831 -43.16 -29.67 11.97
CA VAL A 831 -42.93 -30.54 13.14
C VAL A 831 -44.20 -30.71 13.97
N GLN A 832 -44.95 -29.64 14.23
CA GLN A 832 -46.21 -29.75 14.97
C GLN A 832 -47.19 -30.72 14.28
N GLN A 833 -47.31 -30.64 12.95
CA GLN A 833 -48.14 -31.56 12.18
C GLN A 833 -47.64 -33.00 12.27
N MET A 834 -46.32 -33.23 12.19
CA MET A 834 -45.72 -34.56 12.33
C MET A 834 -45.93 -35.16 13.71
N VAL A 835 -45.73 -34.38 14.77
CA VAL A 835 -45.94 -34.82 16.16
C VAL A 835 -47.41 -35.20 16.37
N ALA A 836 -48.36 -34.36 15.94
CA ALA A 836 -49.79 -34.66 16.02
C ALA A 836 -50.17 -35.92 15.22
N ASN A 837 -49.59 -36.10 14.03
CA ASN A 837 -49.79 -37.30 13.22
C ASN A 837 -49.28 -38.58 13.90
N ASN A 838 -48.05 -38.54 14.44
CA ASN A 838 -47.45 -39.68 15.14
C ASN A 838 -48.24 -40.03 16.40
N GLU A 839 -48.67 -39.02 17.17
CA GLU A 839 -49.54 -39.23 18.31
C GLU A 839 -50.85 -39.92 17.91
N TYR A 840 -51.54 -39.44 16.87
CA TYR A 840 -52.74 -40.10 16.35
C TYR A 840 -52.47 -41.57 15.95
N VAL A 841 -51.40 -41.84 15.20
CA VAL A 841 -51.03 -43.20 14.77
C VAL A 841 -50.75 -44.11 15.98
N GLN A 842 -50.06 -43.61 17.01
CA GLN A 842 -49.82 -44.37 18.24
C GLN A 842 -51.12 -44.65 19.01
N LYS A 843 -52.01 -43.66 19.11
CA LYS A 843 -53.33 -43.84 19.75
C LYS A 843 -54.20 -44.79 18.94
N LEU A 844 -54.12 -44.78 17.61
CA LEU A 844 -54.84 -45.71 16.74
C LEU A 844 -54.33 -47.14 16.92
N ALA A 845 -53.01 -47.34 16.91
CA ALA A 845 -52.40 -48.64 17.18
C ALA A 845 -52.75 -49.16 18.60
N LEU A 846 -52.80 -48.27 19.60
CA LEU A 846 -53.28 -48.60 20.94
C LEU A 846 -54.76 -49.04 20.92
N PHE A 847 -55.61 -48.30 20.21
CA PHE A 847 -57.01 -48.65 20.02
C PHE A 847 -57.17 -50.01 19.35
N GLU A 848 -56.41 -50.29 18.29
CA GLU A 848 -56.48 -51.56 17.54
C GLU A 848 -56.07 -52.77 18.39
N ARG A 849 -55.00 -52.65 19.19
CA ARG A 849 -54.45 -53.77 19.98
C ARG A 849 -55.15 -54.02 21.31
N THR A 850 -55.79 -53.00 21.90
CA THR A 850 -56.38 -53.13 23.24
C THR A 850 -57.72 -53.87 23.20
N GLU A 851 -58.02 -54.64 24.26
CA GLU A 851 -59.36 -55.18 24.48
C GLU A 851 -60.35 -54.09 24.97
N ASN A 852 -59.86 -53.04 25.66
CA ASN A 852 -60.67 -51.93 26.14
C ASN A 852 -60.81 -50.82 25.09
N LYS A 853 -61.64 -51.08 24.07
CA LYS A 853 -61.85 -50.16 22.93
C LYS A 853 -62.43 -48.81 23.35
N LEU A 854 -63.28 -48.77 24.38
CA LEU A 854 -63.97 -47.55 24.83
C LEU A 854 -63.00 -46.52 25.43
N ASP A 855 -62.08 -46.96 26.29
CA ASP A 855 -61.10 -46.08 26.94
C ASP A 855 -60.03 -45.58 25.95
N ALA A 856 -59.50 -46.49 25.11
CA ALA A 856 -58.52 -46.09 24.09
C ALA A 856 -59.10 -45.15 23.02
N TYR A 857 -60.42 -45.23 22.76
CA TYR A 857 -61.08 -44.32 21.82
C TYR A 857 -61.09 -42.87 22.29
N LEU A 858 -61.15 -42.60 23.60
CA LEU A 858 -61.09 -41.23 24.13
C LEU A 858 -59.76 -40.57 23.74
N GLY A 859 -58.64 -41.25 24.01
CA GLY A 859 -57.32 -40.76 23.61
C GLY A 859 -57.11 -40.68 22.10
N LEU A 860 -57.77 -41.54 21.32
CA LEU A 860 -57.76 -41.47 19.84
C LEU A 860 -58.59 -40.29 19.32
N SER A 861 -59.74 -40.02 19.93
CA SER A 861 -60.64 -38.91 19.59
C SER A 861 -59.97 -37.57 19.86
N GLU A 862 -59.35 -37.41 21.03
CA GLU A 862 -58.58 -36.20 21.37
C GLU A 862 -57.43 -35.97 20.37
N ALA A 863 -56.66 -37.02 20.07
CA ALA A 863 -55.57 -36.94 19.09
C ALA A 863 -56.08 -36.64 17.67
N TYR A 864 -57.26 -37.13 17.29
CA TYR A 864 -57.86 -36.81 15.98
C TYR A 864 -58.31 -35.35 15.90
N GLU A 865 -58.87 -34.79 16.97
CA GLU A 865 -59.42 -33.43 16.95
C GLU A 865 -58.36 -32.33 16.81
N VAL A 866 -57.14 -32.59 17.27
CA VAL A 866 -56.02 -31.66 17.14
C VAL A 866 -55.27 -31.78 15.80
N LEU A 867 -55.63 -32.75 14.95
CA LEU A 867 -55.02 -32.87 13.62
C LEU A 867 -55.39 -31.68 12.71
N PRO A 868 -54.47 -31.20 11.89
CA PRO A 868 -54.77 -30.25 10.80
C PRO A 868 -55.70 -30.87 9.75
N SER A 869 -56.44 -30.03 9.00
CA SER A 869 -57.51 -30.46 8.08
C SER A 869 -57.09 -31.53 7.06
N ASN A 870 -55.91 -31.40 6.46
CA ASN A 870 -55.38 -32.38 5.49
C ASN A 870 -55.12 -33.75 6.14
N LEU A 871 -54.60 -33.77 7.38
CA LEU A 871 -54.35 -35.01 8.12
C LEU A 871 -55.63 -35.61 8.71
N LYS A 872 -56.62 -34.77 9.10
CA LYS A 872 -57.97 -35.22 9.46
C LYS A 872 -58.63 -35.96 8.29
N GLU A 873 -58.47 -35.46 7.07
CA GLU A 873 -58.98 -36.11 5.87
C GLU A 873 -58.28 -37.45 5.60
N HIS A 874 -56.93 -37.48 5.68
CA HIS A 874 -56.15 -38.70 5.51
C HIS A 874 -56.56 -39.82 6.48
N HIS A 875 -56.72 -39.48 7.77
CA HIS A 875 -57.10 -40.42 8.83
C HIS A 875 -58.62 -40.57 9.03
N GLN A 876 -59.43 -39.93 8.19
CA GLN A 876 -60.88 -39.89 8.39
C GLN A 876 -61.51 -41.28 8.36
N GLN A 877 -61.02 -42.15 7.48
CA GLN A 877 -61.57 -43.51 7.34
C GLN A 877 -61.25 -44.38 8.55
N THR A 878 -60.00 -44.34 9.04
CA THR A 878 -59.58 -45.11 10.22
C THR A 878 -60.28 -44.62 11.48
N TYR A 879 -60.44 -43.30 11.63
CA TYR A 879 -61.20 -42.72 12.74
C TYR A 879 -62.68 -43.10 12.70
N LYS A 880 -63.33 -43.01 11.52
CA LYS A 880 -64.73 -43.42 11.33
C LYS A 880 -64.94 -44.90 11.65
N ALA A 881 -64.01 -45.77 11.26
CA ALA A 881 -64.06 -47.19 11.58
C ALA A 881 -63.98 -47.44 13.09
N ALA A 882 -63.02 -46.79 13.78
CA ALA A 882 -62.90 -46.86 15.24
C ALA A 882 -64.15 -46.35 15.95
N LYS A 883 -64.72 -45.23 15.49
CA LYS A 883 -65.97 -44.68 16.01
C LYS A 883 -67.14 -45.65 15.84
N LEU A 884 -67.29 -46.24 14.66
CA LEU A 884 -68.36 -47.19 14.37
C LEU A 884 -68.26 -48.44 15.26
N GLU A 885 -67.05 -48.92 15.53
CA GLU A 885 -66.82 -50.04 16.44
C GLU A 885 -67.24 -49.69 17.88
N VAL A 886 -66.88 -48.51 18.37
CA VAL A 886 -67.29 -48.02 19.71
C VAL A 886 -68.81 -47.79 19.78
N ASP A 887 -69.43 -47.22 18.75
CA ASP A 887 -70.88 -47.03 18.66
C ASP A 887 -71.62 -48.38 18.72
N ARG A 888 -71.08 -49.42 18.06
CA ARG A 888 -71.61 -50.78 18.14
C ARG A 888 -71.51 -51.33 19.57
N ILE A 889 -70.39 -51.15 20.25
CA ILE A 889 -70.20 -51.59 21.64
C ILE A 889 -71.18 -50.86 22.57
N ASN A 890 -71.32 -49.55 22.44
CA ASN A 890 -72.28 -48.74 23.20
C ASN A 890 -73.72 -49.20 22.96
N THR A 891 -74.07 -49.56 21.72
CA THR A 891 -75.39 -50.11 21.38
C THR A 891 -75.63 -51.44 22.10
N LEU A 892 -74.65 -52.34 22.15
CA LEU A 892 -74.76 -53.61 22.86
C LEU A 892 -74.91 -53.41 24.38
N ILE A 893 -74.19 -52.45 24.96
CA ILE A 893 -74.35 -52.07 26.39
C ILE A 893 -75.75 -51.52 26.66
N ALA A 894 -76.30 -50.70 25.75
CA ALA A 894 -77.66 -50.17 25.87
C ALA A 894 -78.73 -51.28 25.76
N ILE A 895 -78.57 -52.23 24.84
CA ILE A 895 -79.46 -53.39 24.71
C ILE A 895 -79.43 -54.23 25.98
N PHE A 896 -78.23 -54.51 26.51
CA PHE A 896 -78.06 -55.21 27.78
C PHE A 896 -78.76 -54.47 28.93
N SER A 897 -78.56 -53.16 29.05
CA SER A 897 -79.19 -52.31 30.06
C SER A 897 -80.72 -52.36 29.98
N SER A 898 -81.28 -52.24 28.78
CA SER A 898 -82.73 -52.29 28.57
C SER A 898 -83.32 -53.66 28.94
N ASN A 899 -82.65 -54.75 28.59
CA ASN A 899 -83.11 -56.09 28.95
C ASN A 899 -83.00 -56.36 30.46
N LEU A 900 -82.03 -55.73 31.13
CA LEU A 900 -81.89 -55.82 32.58
C LEU A 900 -83.07 -55.15 33.29
N ASP A 901 -83.45 -53.95 32.85
CA ASP A 901 -84.62 -53.25 33.39
C ASP A 901 -85.93 -54.03 33.16
N LYS A 902 -86.10 -54.64 31.98
CA LYS A 902 -87.27 -55.49 31.69
C LYS A 902 -87.33 -56.72 32.59
N PHE A 903 -86.19 -57.34 32.85
CA PHE A 903 -86.11 -58.50 33.74
C PHE A 903 -86.50 -58.16 35.18
N GLU A 904 -86.02 -57.02 35.70
CA GLU A 904 -86.37 -56.55 37.04
C GLU A 904 -87.85 -56.14 37.16
N ALA A 905 -88.41 -55.50 36.12
CA ALA A 905 -89.80 -55.03 36.13
C ALA A 905 -90.84 -56.15 36.00
N ALA A 906 -90.45 -57.36 35.62
CA ALA A 906 -91.39 -58.46 35.44
C ALA A 906 -91.81 -59.08 36.78
N GLU A 907 -93.11 -59.12 37.07
CA GLU A 907 -93.64 -59.68 38.33
C GLU A 907 -93.96 -61.17 38.25
N LYS A 908 -94.39 -61.65 37.08
CA LYS A 908 -94.73 -63.07 36.86
C LYS A 908 -93.50 -63.86 36.43
N ILE A 909 -93.39 -65.09 36.92
CA ILE A 909 -92.29 -66.00 36.57
C ILE A 909 -92.20 -66.27 35.06
N SER A 910 -93.34 -66.30 34.35
CA SER A 910 -93.36 -66.44 32.88
C SER A 910 -92.68 -65.26 32.16
N ASP A 911 -92.91 -64.05 32.66
CA ASP A 911 -92.46 -62.81 32.04
C ASP A 911 -91.00 -62.51 32.42
N LYS A 912 -90.62 -62.87 33.66
CA LYS A 912 -89.21 -62.91 34.10
C LYS A 912 -88.40 -63.89 33.28
N ALA A 913 -88.94 -65.07 32.95
CA ALA A 913 -88.20 -66.06 32.17
C ALA A 913 -87.87 -65.59 30.75
N SER A 914 -88.84 -64.95 30.06
CA SER A 914 -88.61 -64.37 28.73
C SER A 914 -87.59 -63.23 28.77
N SER A 915 -87.73 -62.34 29.75
CA SER A 915 -86.81 -61.21 29.93
C SER A 915 -85.41 -61.65 30.36
N PHE A 916 -85.29 -62.71 31.17
CA PHE A 916 -84.02 -63.31 31.56
C PHE A 916 -83.28 -63.90 30.36
N SER A 917 -83.98 -64.65 29.50
CA SER A 917 -83.40 -65.19 28.26
C SER A 917 -82.85 -64.08 27.35
N GLN A 918 -83.60 -62.98 27.18
CA GLN A 918 -83.15 -61.82 26.41
C GLN A 918 -81.96 -61.11 27.05
N LEU A 919 -81.93 -61.04 28.38
CA LEU A 919 -80.81 -60.48 29.14
C LEU A 919 -79.53 -61.31 28.98
N ILE A 920 -79.62 -62.64 29.09
CA ILE A 920 -78.47 -63.54 28.88
C ILE A 920 -77.96 -63.45 27.45
N THR A 921 -78.86 -63.41 26.47
CA THR A 921 -78.49 -63.27 25.06
C THR A 921 -77.75 -61.94 24.82
N ALA A 922 -78.25 -60.84 25.38
CA ALA A 922 -77.58 -59.55 25.30
C ALA A 922 -76.22 -59.55 26.02
N TYR A 923 -76.11 -60.21 27.16
CA TYR A 923 -74.83 -60.38 27.88
C TYR A 923 -73.80 -61.16 27.06
N GLN A 924 -74.23 -62.22 26.39
CA GLN A 924 -73.38 -63.04 25.54
C GLN A 924 -72.95 -62.33 24.25
N GLN A 925 -73.72 -61.35 23.77
CA GLN A 925 -73.31 -60.51 22.63
C GLN A 925 -72.28 -59.43 23.00
N LEU A 926 -72.09 -59.12 24.29
CA LEU A 926 -71.06 -58.17 24.71
C LEU A 926 -69.64 -58.70 24.41
N PRO A 927 -68.69 -57.80 24.08
CA PRO A 927 -67.28 -58.15 23.93
C PRO A 927 -66.73 -58.88 25.17
N VAL A 928 -65.80 -59.82 24.93
CA VAL A 928 -65.20 -60.69 25.98
C VAL A 928 -64.62 -59.89 27.15
N TYR A 929 -64.07 -58.70 26.89
CA TYR A 929 -63.55 -57.78 27.89
C TYR A 929 -64.57 -57.48 29.02
N PHE A 930 -65.83 -57.17 28.65
CA PHE A 930 -66.88 -56.86 29.62
C PHE A 930 -67.28 -58.06 30.49
N LYS A 931 -67.03 -59.28 30.01
CA LYS A 931 -67.38 -60.52 30.71
C LYS A 931 -66.32 -60.96 31.73
N LYS A 932 -65.05 -60.65 31.50
CA LYS A 932 -63.93 -61.16 32.31
C LYS A 932 -63.69 -60.40 33.61
N GLN A 933 -64.15 -59.16 33.74
CA GLN A 933 -63.65 -58.27 34.80
C GLN A 933 -64.74 -57.53 35.61
N GLN A 934 -66.02 -57.97 35.57
CA GLN A 934 -67.17 -57.24 36.17
C GLN A 934 -67.29 -55.76 35.75
N LEU A 935 -66.51 -55.35 34.74
CA LEU A 935 -66.33 -53.99 34.26
C LEU A 935 -67.58 -53.44 33.57
N LEU A 936 -68.48 -54.31 33.11
CA LEU A 936 -69.78 -53.88 32.59
C LEU A 936 -70.50 -52.92 33.55
N ALA A 937 -70.39 -53.16 34.86
CA ALA A 937 -70.97 -52.29 35.87
C ALA A 937 -70.49 -50.83 35.77
N SER A 938 -69.23 -50.54 35.41
CA SER A 938 -68.76 -49.15 35.31
C SER A 938 -69.32 -48.40 34.09
N PHE A 939 -69.88 -49.10 33.11
CA PHE A 939 -70.47 -48.52 31.90
C PHE A 939 -72.00 -48.50 31.93
N LEU A 940 -72.62 -49.03 32.99
CA LEU A 940 -74.05 -48.92 33.24
C LEU A 940 -74.35 -47.62 34.00
N GLN A 941 -75.45 -46.97 33.64
CA GLN A 941 -75.95 -45.81 34.38
C GLN A 941 -76.54 -46.27 35.73
N GLU A 942 -76.40 -45.45 36.78
CA GLU A 942 -77.22 -45.60 37.99
C GLU A 942 -78.67 -45.24 37.63
N PRO A 943 -79.72 -46.06 37.91
CA PRO A 943 -79.85 -47.17 38.87
C PRO A 943 -79.67 -48.59 38.30
N VAL A 944 -79.46 -48.73 36.99
CA VAL A 944 -79.32 -50.02 36.28
C VAL A 944 -78.12 -50.81 36.80
N LYS A 945 -77.05 -50.10 37.15
CA LYS A 945 -75.84 -50.66 37.76
C LYS A 945 -76.08 -51.31 39.12
N GLU A 946 -76.84 -50.68 40.02
CA GLU A 946 -77.21 -51.29 41.30
C GLU A 946 -78.09 -52.52 41.12
N LYS A 947 -79.02 -52.49 40.16
CA LYS A 947 -79.82 -53.67 39.77
C LYS A 947 -78.94 -54.81 39.26
N PHE A 948 -77.95 -54.50 38.44
CA PHE A 948 -77.00 -55.49 37.92
C PHE A 948 -76.18 -56.13 39.03
N LYS A 949 -75.70 -55.33 40.00
CA LYS A 949 -75.00 -55.85 41.19
C LYS A 949 -75.88 -56.78 42.02
N LEU A 950 -77.15 -56.44 42.20
CA LEU A 950 -78.14 -57.27 42.90
C LEU A 950 -78.33 -58.62 42.18
N ILE A 951 -78.43 -58.60 40.86
CA ILE A 951 -78.55 -59.80 40.04
C ILE A 951 -77.31 -60.70 40.11
N LEU A 952 -76.11 -60.12 40.18
CA LEU A 952 -74.84 -60.84 40.36
C LEU A 952 -74.68 -61.48 41.75
N THR A 953 -75.57 -61.22 42.71
CA THR A 953 -75.53 -61.91 44.02
C THR A 953 -75.74 -63.42 43.90
N ASP A 954 -76.43 -63.86 42.83
CA ASP A 954 -76.52 -65.28 42.49
C ASP A 954 -75.31 -65.74 41.68
N ARG A 955 -74.18 -65.82 42.36
CA ARG A 955 -72.90 -66.23 41.76
C ARG A 955 -73.00 -67.60 41.09
N THR A 956 -73.78 -68.51 41.66
CA THR A 956 -73.97 -69.88 41.17
C THR A 956 -74.67 -69.89 39.81
N LEU A 957 -75.76 -69.13 39.67
CA LEU A 957 -76.48 -69.01 38.39
C LEU A 957 -75.64 -68.33 37.32
N TRP A 958 -74.98 -67.21 37.66
CA TRP A 958 -74.21 -66.43 36.69
C TRP A 958 -72.90 -67.08 36.28
N GLU A 959 -72.20 -67.77 37.19
CA GLU A 959 -71.03 -68.59 36.83
C GLU A 959 -71.45 -69.71 35.88
N ALA A 960 -72.54 -70.43 36.21
CA ALA A 960 -73.05 -71.50 35.36
C ALA A 960 -73.43 -71.00 33.95
N VAL A 961 -74.21 -69.91 33.86
CA VAL A 961 -74.59 -69.29 32.57
C VAL A 961 -73.39 -68.72 31.81
N SER A 962 -72.38 -68.18 32.50
CA SER A 962 -71.17 -67.64 31.88
C SER A 962 -70.19 -68.71 31.37
N SER A 963 -70.25 -69.92 31.95
CA SER A 963 -69.37 -71.05 31.62
C SER A 963 -69.94 -72.00 30.56
N ASP A 964 -71.22 -71.87 30.24
CA ASP A 964 -71.95 -72.75 29.33
C ASP A 964 -71.94 -72.25 27.87
N ARG A 965 -72.10 -73.17 26.90
CA ARG A 965 -72.02 -72.90 25.45
C ARG A 965 -73.36 -72.58 24.79
N LYS A 966 -74.48 -72.63 25.51
CA LYS A 966 -75.80 -72.30 24.95
C LYS A 966 -75.90 -70.79 24.66
N GLU A 967 -75.92 -70.41 23.37
CA GLU A 967 -76.01 -69.02 22.89
C GLU A 967 -77.37 -68.34 23.18
N THR A 968 -78.40 -69.14 23.48
CA THR A 968 -79.72 -68.65 23.88
C THR A 968 -80.35 -69.62 24.88
N LEU A 969 -80.94 -69.09 25.96
CA LEU A 969 -81.74 -69.89 26.88
C LEU A 969 -83.18 -69.94 26.38
N SER A 970 -83.78 -71.12 26.28
CA SER A 970 -85.22 -71.21 26.01
C SER A 970 -86.02 -70.58 27.17
N ALA A 971 -87.22 -70.06 26.88
CA ALA A 971 -88.08 -69.50 27.93
C ALA A 971 -88.41 -70.54 29.03
N SER A 972 -88.45 -71.82 28.68
CA SER A 972 -88.73 -72.91 29.64
C SER A 972 -87.53 -73.24 30.51
N VAL A 973 -86.31 -73.25 29.95
CA VAL A 973 -85.07 -73.40 30.72
C VAL A 973 -84.90 -72.20 31.66
N ALA A 974 -85.09 -70.98 31.17
CA ALA A 974 -85.05 -69.77 32.00
C ALA A 974 -86.07 -69.83 33.15
N ALA A 975 -87.30 -70.28 32.88
CA ALA A 975 -88.32 -70.43 33.89
C ALA A 975 -87.97 -71.52 34.93
N ASP A 976 -87.36 -72.63 34.51
CA ASP A 976 -86.92 -73.68 35.42
C ASP A 976 -85.75 -73.22 36.31
N LEU A 977 -84.79 -72.46 35.77
CA LEU A 977 -83.67 -71.89 36.53
C LEU A 977 -84.15 -70.88 37.58
N LEU A 978 -85.10 -70.02 37.21
CA LEU A 978 -85.75 -69.10 38.16
C LEU A 978 -86.57 -69.87 39.20
N ALA A 979 -87.25 -70.96 38.82
CA ALA A 979 -88.00 -71.79 39.77
C ALA A 979 -87.06 -72.55 40.73
N LEU A 980 -85.92 -73.05 40.26
CA LEU A 980 -84.89 -73.66 41.11
C LEU A 980 -84.31 -72.63 42.09
N LYS A 981 -84.09 -71.39 41.65
CA LYS A 981 -83.67 -70.29 42.50
C LYS A 981 -84.74 -69.97 43.56
N GLN A 982 -85.98 -69.86 43.13
CA GLN A 982 -87.10 -69.60 44.04
C GLN A 982 -87.21 -70.70 45.10
N PHE A 983 -87.13 -71.97 44.70
CA PHE A 983 -87.11 -73.09 45.64
C PHE A 983 -85.96 -72.97 46.65
N HIS A 984 -84.75 -72.69 46.16
CA HIS A 984 -83.58 -72.50 47.00
C HIS A 984 -83.77 -71.36 48.02
N ASP A 985 -84.17 -70.18 47.55
CA ASP A 985 -84.32 -68.99 48.37
C ASP A 985 -85.47 -69.14 49.38
N ASP A 986 -86.59 -69.74 48.99
CA ASP A 986 -87.71 -70.05 49.89
C ASP A 986 -87.29 -71.01 51.01
N LYS A 987 -86.46 -72.01 50.68
CA LYS A 987 -85.98 -72.97 51.68
C LYS A 987 -84.87 -72.41 52.56
N LEU A 988 -84.02 -71.52 52.06
CA LEU A 988 -83.09 -70.77 52.88
C LEU A 988 -83.82 -69.82 53.84
N ALA A 989 -84.86 -69.12 53.39
CA ALA A 989 -85.70 -68.31 54.26
C ALA A 989 -86.39 -69.16 55.34
N LEU A 990 -86.87 -70.36 54.98
CA LEU A 990 -87.41 -71.32 55.93
C LEU A 990 -86.34 -71.79 56.95
N ASN A 991 -85.09 -71.99 56.52
CA ASN A 991 -83.97 -72.29 57.43
C ASN A 991 -83.69 -71.14 58.40
N LYS A 992 -83.67 -69.90 57.89
CA LYS A 992 -83.44 -68.72 58.72
C LYS A 992 -84.52 -68.55 59.79
N ASN A 993 -85.77 -68.83 59.44
CA ASN A 993 -86.91 -68.72 60.35
C ASN A 993 -86.97 -69.85 61.38
N ASN A 994 -86.58 -71.07 61.02
CA ASN A 994 -86.68 -72.24 61.90
C ASN A 994 -85.34 -72.73 62.49
N GLN A 995 -84.24 -72.06 62.14
CA GLN A 995 -82.87 -72.34 62.60
C GLN A 995 -82.42 -73.79 62.43
N PHE A 996 -82.66 -74.42 61.26
CA PHE A 996 -82.23 -75.80 61.00
C PHE A 996 -80.69 -75.96 60.89
N GLY A 997 -79.95 -74.86 60.74
CA GLY A 997 -78.48 -74.82 60.85
C GLY A 997 -77.73 -74.85 59.51
N GLN A 998 -76.40 -74.79 59.57
CA GLN A 998 -75.55 -74.62 58.38
C GLN A 998 -75.60 -75.83 57.42
N ALA A 999 -75.65 -77.06 57.94
CA ALA A 999 -75.73 -78.25 57.10
C ALA A 999 -77.00 -78.28 56.22
N TYR A 1000 -78.09 -77.64 56.68
CA TYR A 1000 -79.31 -77.48 55.90
C TYR A 1000 -79.09 -76.48 54.75
N THR A 1001 -78.43 -75.35 55.01
CA THR A 1001 -78.00 -74.39 53.99
C THR A 1001 -77.07 -75.06 52.98
N ASP A 1002 -76.00 -75.72 53.43
CA ASP A 1002 -75.02 -76.36 52.54
C ASP A 1002 -75.68 -77.41 51.63
N SER A 1003 -76.66 -78.18 52.13
CA SER A 1003 -77.42 -79.13 51.32
C SER A 1003 -78.27 -78.45 50.24
N LEU A 1004 -78.81 -77.26 50.52
CA LEU A 1004 -79.60 -76.49 49.57
C LEU A 1004 -78.72 -75.81 48.52
N ASP A 1005 -77.61 -75.19 48.96
CA ASP A 1005 -76.65 -74.53 48.08
C ASP A 1005 -76.06 -75.55 47.09
N ASN A 1006 -75.67 -76.73 47.57
CA ASN A 1006 -75.13 -77.81 46.72
C ASN A 1006 -76.20 -78.37 45.77
N PHE A 1007 -77.44 -78.55 46.25
CA PHE A 1007 -78.55 -78.96 45.39
C PHE A 1007 -78.80 -77.93 44.28
N TYR A 1008 -78.91 -76.65 44.63
CA TYR A 1008 -79.17 -75.56 43.69
C TYR A 1008 -78.05 -75.46 42.65
N LYS A 1009 -76.79 -75.52 43.09
CA LYS A 1009 -75.62 -75.49 42.20
C LYS A 1009 -75.61 -76.62 41.18
N GLU A 1010 -75.84 -77.86 41.61
CA GLU A 1010 -75.82 -79.00 40.70
C GLU A 1010 -77.09 -79.05 39.85
N ALA A 1011 -78.26 -78.70 40.39
CA ALA A 1011 -79.51 -78.65 39.64
C ALA A 1011 -79.49 -77.59 38.52
N VAL A 1012 -78.91 -76.41 38.79
CA VAL A 1012 -78.71 -75.35 37.77
C VAL A 1012 -77.80 -75.84 36.65
N LYS A 1013 -76.66 -76.46 36.99
CA LYS A 1013 -75.75 -77.04 35.98
C LYS A 1013 -76.41 -78.13 35.15
N ILE A 1014 -77.12 -79.05 35.80
CA ILE A 1014 -77.83 -80.14 35.12
C ILE A 1014 -78.89 -79.57 34.17
N ARG A 1015 -79.65 -78.56 34.60
CA ARG A 1015 -80.67 -77.95 33.75
C ARG A 1015 -80.09 -77.21 32.55
N LEU A 1016 -78.91 -76.63 32.71
CA LEU A 1016 -78.18 -75.96 31.63
C LEU A 1016 -77.49 -76.93 30.67
N SER A 1017 -77.20 -78.17 31.10
CA SER A 1017 -76.52 -79.16 30.27
C SER A 1017 -77.26 -79.53 28.96
N ASP A 1018 -76.54 -80.17 28.05
CA ASP A 1018 -77.09 -80.70 26.80
C ASP A 1018 -77.76 -82.08 26.97
N ALA A 1019 -77.87 -82.60 28.20
CA ALA A 1019 -78.52 -83.89 28.44
C ALA A 1019 -80.01 -83.84 28.04
N PRO A 1020 -80.61 -84.93 27.54
CA PRO A 1020 -82.04 -84.98 27.27
C PRO A 1020 -82.89 -84.58 28.48
N VAL A 1021 -84.00 -83.88 28.26
CA VAL A 1021 -84.89 -83.34 29.33
C VAL A 1021 -85.29 -84.41 30.36
N LYS A 1022 -85.54 -85.65 29.92
CA LYS A 1022 -85.85 -86.79 30.80
C LYS A 1022 -84.66 -87.16 31.70
N GLU A 1023 -83.45 -87.14 31.16
CA GLU A 1023 -82.21 -87.39 31.90
C GLU A 1023 -81.91 -86.24 32.87
N GLN A 1024 -82.14 -84.99 32.45
CA GLN A 1024 -82.02 -83.83 33.33
C GLN A 1024 -82.98 -83.93 34.52
N ALA A 1025 -84.26 -84.28 34.28
CA ALA A 1025 -85.24 -84.44 35.35
C ALA A 1025 -84.85 -85.56 36.34
N SER A 1026 -84.39 -86.70 35.80
CA SER A 1026 -83.90 -87.82 36.60
C SER A 1026 -82.66 -87.45 37.42
N ALA A 1027 -81.71 -86.74 36.81
CA ALA A 1027 -80.49 -86.29 37.46
C ALA A 1027 -80.78 -85.25 38.54
N ILE A 1028 -81.67 -84.28 38.30
CA ILE A 1028 -82.11 -83.31 39.32
C ILE A 1028 -82.78 -84.04 40.50
N LEU A 1029 -83.64 -85.02 40.23
CA LEU A 1029 -84.27 -85.85 41.26
C LEU A 1029 -83.21 -86.61 42.09
N GLN A 1030 -82.21 -87.19 41.41
CA GLN A 1030 -81.12 -87.91 42.06
C GLN A 1030 -80.30 -86.99 42.97
N VAL A 1031 -79.98 -85.78 42.51
CA VAL A 1031 -79.29 -84.77 43.34
C VAL A 1031 -80.17 -84.37 44.52
N ALA A 1032 -81.49 -84.17 44.35
CA ALA A 1032 -82.40 -83.90 45.46
C ALA A 1032 -82.38 -85.02 46.50
N HIS A 1033 -82.43 -86.28 46.06
CA HIS A 1033 -82.37 -87.44 46.95
C HIS A 1033 -81.04 -87.51 47.72
N GLN A 1034 -79.92 -87.27 47.04
CA GLN A 1034 -78.59 -87.29 47.64
C GLN A 1034 -78.40 -86.16 48.67
N GLN A 1035 -78.80 -84.94 48.33
CA GLN A 1035 -78.57 -83.78 49.18
C GLN A 1035 -79.55 -83.70 50.35
N PHE A 1036 -80.76 -84.26 50.25
CA PHE A 1036 -81.81 -84.08 51.26
C PHE A 1036 -82.02 -85.23 52.25
N ALA A 1037 -81.27 -86.35 52.22
CA ALA A 1037 -81.46 -87.53 53.08
C ALA A 1037 -81.12 -87.33 54.60
N HIS A 1038 -81.91 -87.94 55.51
CA HIS A 1038 -81.93 -87.73 56.98
C HIS A 1038 -80.62 -88.05 57.75
N ARG A 1039 -80.12 -87.09 58.54
CA ARG A 1039 -79.23 -87.31 59.71
C ARG A 1039 -79.77 -86.58 60.96
N HIS A 1040 -80.06 -87.38 62.00
CA HIS A 1040 -80.29 -87.10 63.44
C HIS A 1040 -81.64 -86.54 63.96
N ASP A 1041 -82.33 -87.42 64.71
CA ASP A 1041 -83.47 -87.22 65.61
C ASP A 1041 -82.96 -87.14 67.07
N THR A 1042 -83.61 -86.38 67.96
CA THR A 1042 -83.16 -86.25 69.37
C THR A 1042 -84.28 -85.97 70.37
N LYS A 1043 -85.45 -86.62 70.31
CA LYS A 1043 -86.42 -86.48 71.44
C LYS A 1043 -87.42 -87.60 71.75
N ARG A 1044 -87.19 -88.88 71.41
CA ARG A 1044 -88.04 -90.00 71.90
C ARG A 1044 -87.34 -91.25 72.49
N LEU A 1045 -86.14 -91.09 73.05
CA LEU A 1045 -85.40 -92.12 73.81
C LEU A 1045 -85.80 -92.26 75.31
N ILE A 1046 -86.95 -91.74 75.76
CA ILE A 1046 -87.28 -91.73 77.21
C ILE A 1046 -88.60 -92.44 77.55
N ALA A 1047 -89.43 -92.87 76.59
CA ALA A 1047 -90.74 -93.45 76.92
C ALA A 1047 -90.75 -94.98 77.15
N ASP A 1048 -90.05 -95.80 76.36
CA ASP A 1048 -90.31 -97.26 76.37
C ASP A 1048 -89.17 -98.13 76.93
N VAL A 1049 -88.17 -97.50 77.58
CA VAL A 1049 -87.17 -98.17 78.46
C VAL A 1049 -87.83 -98.80 79.71
N ILE A 1050 -89.15 -98.68 79.87
CA ILE A 1050 -89.90 -99.19 81.04
C ILE A 1050 -90.56 -100.57 80.81
N MET A 1051 -90.67 -101.12 79.59
CA MET A 1051 -91.29 -102.46 79.38
C MET A 1051 -90.31 -103.56 78.95
N VAL A 1052 -89.39 -103.90 79.86
CA VAL A 1052 -88.37 -104.96 79.77
C VAL A 1052 -88.77 -106.27 80.51
N VAL A 1053 -90.05 -106.55 80.78
CA VAL A 1053 -90.44 -107.86 81.37
C VAL A 1053 -91.78 -108.30 80.78
N SER A 1054 -91.87 -109.26 79.85
CA SER A 1054 -91.95 -110.69 80.16
C SER A 1054 -92.02 -111.52 78.86
N ILE A 1055 -91.41 -112.70 78.92
CA ILE A 1055 -91.26 -113.74 77.90
C ILE A 1055 -92.61 -114.34 77.46
N ILE A 1056 -92.82 -114.54 76.15
CA ILE A 1056 -93.55 -115.65 75.47
C ILE A 1056 -93.55 -115.34 73.95
N GLY A 1057 -93.05 -116.25 73.10
CA GLY A 1057 -93.34 -116.20 71.66
C GLY A 1057 -92.20 -116.35 70.65
N LEU A 1058 -91.08 -116.99 71.00
CA LEU A 1058 -90.41 -117.86 70.00
C LEU A 1058 -91.46 -118.89 69.54
N PHE A 1059 -91.59 -119.11 68.24
CA PHE A 1059 -92.49 -120.05 67.53
C PHE A 1059 -93.77 -119.51 66.85
N ILE A 1060 -93.89 -118.22 66.61
CA ILE A 1060 -94.61 -117.70 65.43
C ILE A 1060 -93.55 -117.04 64.55
N GLY A 1061 -92.64 -117.82 63.98
CA GLY A 1061 -92.94 -118.65 62.81
C GLY A 1061 -92.16 -117.98 61.68
N ALA A 1062 -91.02 -118.52 61.27
CA ALA A 1062 -90.94 -119.55 60.24
C ALA A 1062 -91.82 -119.30 58.97
N GLY A 1063 -92.98 -118.65 59.07
CA GLY A 1063 -93.77 -118.12 57.96
C GLY A 1063 -93.35 -116.73 57.45
N ARG A 1064 -92.63 -115.90 58.23
CA ARG A 1064 -92.17 -114.56 57.76
C ARG A 1064 -90.88 -114.57 56.94
N LEU A 1065 -90.26 -115.74 56.76
CA LEU A 1065 -89.11 -115.92 55.86
C LEU A 1065 -89.54 -116.30 54.43
N LEU A 1066 -90.85 -116.44 54.18
CA LEU A 1066 -91.42 -116.74 52.86
C LEU A 1066 -92.17 -115.56 52.22
N ALA A 1067 -92.04 -114.33 52.76
CA ALA A 1067 -92.76 -113.14 52.27
C ALA A 1067 -91.92 -111.84 52.18
N GLY A 1068 -90.60 -111.91 51.97
CA GLY A 1068 -89.74 -110.82 51.48
C GLY A 1068 -89.79 -109.44 52.18
N SER A 1069 -88.83 -109.15 53.07
CA SER A 1069 -88.21 -107.82 53.28
C SER A 1069 -87.23 -107.83 54.49
N SER A 1070 -86.03 -107.26 54.33
CA SER A 1070 -85.12 -106.87 55.45
C SER A 1070 -85.34 -105.38 55.76
N PHE A 1071 -85.66 -104.96 56.99
CA PHE A 1071 -84.90 -104.87 58.25
C PHE A 1071 -83.70 -103.87 58.20
N PHE A 1072 -84.02 -102.59 58.47
CA PHE A 1072 -83.14 -101.42 58.73
C PHE A 1072 -82.57 -100.65 57.52
N PHE A 1073 -83.34 -99.68 57.01
CA PHE A 1073 -83.03 -98.25 56.76
C PHE A 1073 -84.20 -97.69 55.94
N SER A 1074 -84.97 -96.78 56.53
CA SER A 1074 -86.13 -96.19 55.86
C SER A 1074 -85.68 -95.33 54.68
N GLN A 1075 -85.96 -95.76 53.46
CA GLN A 1075 -86.08 -94.88 52.29
C GLN A 1075 -87.35 -94.02 52.39
N ALA A 1076 -87.57 -93.41 53.55
CA ALA A 1076 -88.61 -92.42 53.71
C ALA A 1076 -88.03 -91.11 53.17
N LYS A 1077 -88.56 -90.67 52.01
CA LYS A 1077 -88.25 -89.37 51.43
C LYS A 1077 -88.38 -88.30 52.51
N THR A 1078 -87.42 -87.39 52.61
CA THR A 1078 -87.51 -86.31 53.59
C THR A 1078 -88.63 -85.35 53.18
N ALA A 1079 -89.16 -84.56 54.12
CA ALA A 1079 -90.23 -83.62 53.81
C ALA A 1079 -89.86 -82.68 52.65
N ARG A 1080 -88.59 -82.28 52.56
CA ARG A 1080 -88.04 -81.43 51.48
C ARG A 1080 -87.94 -82.15 50.14
N GLU A 1081 -87.46 -83.39 50.14
CA GLU A 1081 -87.38 -84.20 48.92
C GLU A 1081 -88.78 -84.53 48.37
N THR A 1082 -89.71 -84.85 49.28
CA THR A 1082 -91.12 -85.08 48.97
C THR A 1082 -91.77 -83.83 48.41
N GLU A 1083 -91.54 -82.67 49.02
CA GLU A 1083 -92.04 -81.39 48.54
C GLU A 1083 -91.49 -81.03 47.16
N PHE A 1084 -90.17 -81.12 46.97
CA PHE A 1084 -89.57 -80.82 45.68
C PHE A 1084 -90.07 -81.79 44.60
N THR A 1085 -90.08 -83.09 44.87
CA THR A 1085 -90.49 -84.11 43.88
C THR A 1085 -91.97 -84.05 43.53
N ASN A 1086 -92.84 -83.77 44.51
CA ASN A 1086 -94.29 -83.83 44.30
C ASN A 1086 -94.90 -82.48 43.92
N GLN A 1087 -94.30 -81.37 44.36
CA GLN A 1087 -94.89 -80.03 44.22
C GLN A 1087 -94.10 -79.14 43.25
N TRP A 1088 -92.79 -79.40 43.08
CA TRP A 1088 -91.93 -78.56 42.25
C TRP A 1088 -91.50 -79.21 40.94
N LEU A 1089 -91.12 -80.48 40.97
CA LEU A 1089 -90.63 -81.23 39.82
C LEU A 1089 -91.82 -81.80 39.03
N LYS A 1090 -91.91 -81.46 37.74
CA LYS A 1090 -92.92 -82.02 36.84
C LYS A 1090 -92.42 -83.35 36.27
N GLN A 1091 -93.24 -84.38 36.39
CA GLN A 1091 -93.00 -85.66 35.71
C GLN A 1091 -93.13 -85.44 34.20
N PRO A 1092 -92.11 -85.77 33.39
CA PRO A 1092 -92.23 -85.69 31.94
C PRO A 1092 -93.27 -86.71 31.47
N VAL A 1093 -94.31 -86.25 30.75
CA VAL A 1093 -95.28 -87.13 30.08
C VAL A 1093 -94.54 -87.89 28.98
N GLU A 1094 -94.75 -89.21 28.90
CA GLU A 1094 -94.09 -90.09 27.92
C GLU A 1094 -94.29 -89.54 26.48
N ASP A 1095 -93.19 -89.54 25.72
CA ASP A 1095 -93.04 -89.10 24.32
C ASP A 1095 -92.88 -87.61 24.01
N ASN A 1096 -91.74 -87.01 24.41
CA ASN A 1096 -91.14 -85.89 23.67
C ASN A 1096 -89.61 -85.89 23.84
N GLU A 1097 -88.91 -86.53 22.91
CA GLU A 1097 -87.45 -86.43 22.80
C GLU A 1097 -87.06 -85.06 22.22
N GLY A 1098 -86.22 -84.33 22.96
CA GLY A 1098 -85.39 -83.26 22.40
C GLY A 1098 -85.88 -81.80 22.50
N ASN A 1099 -86.98 -81.48 23.18
CA ASN A 1099 -87.46 -80.10 23.22
C ASN A 1099 -87.13 -79.38 24.55
N ASP A 1100 -86.13 -78.48 24.51
CA ASP A 1100 -85.77 -77.55 25.61
C ASP A 1100 -86.93 -76.60 26.00
N GLN A 1101 -88.08 -76.66 25.32
CA GLN A 1101 -89.31 -75.96 25.69
C GLN A 1101 -90.12 -76.66 26.80
N ILE A 1102 -89.71 -77.82 27.29
CA ILE A 1102 -90.43 -78.52 28.37
C ILE A 1102 -89.97 -77.97 29.73
N ARG A 1103 -90.94 -77.54 30.55
CA ARG A 1103 -90.76 -77.11 31.94
C ARG A 1103 -90.54 -78.32 32.84
N LEU A 1104 -89.39 -78.40 33.48
CA LEU A 1104 -89.06 -79.42 34.48
C LEU A 1104 -89.40 -78.99 35.90
N VAL A 1105 -89.28 -77.69 36.19
CA VAL A 1105 -89.43 -77.17 37.54
C VAL A 1105 -90.45 -76.03 37.52
N SER A 1106 -91.39 -76.09 38.46
CA SER A 1106 -92.38 -75.05 38.64
C SER A 1106 -92.69 -74.87 40.10
N PRO A 1107 -92.83 -73.63 40.59
CA PRO A 1107 -93.39 -73.43 41.92
C PRO A 1107 -94.81 -74.03 41.96
N PRO A 1108 -95.23 -74.59 43.11
CA PRO A 1108 -96.62 -74.96 43.32
C PRO A 1108 -97.53 -73.74 43.16
N ALA A 1109 -98.75 -73.93 42.66
CA ALA A 1109 -99.72 -72.85 42.55
C ALA A 1109 -100.01 -72.28 43.95
N ALA A 1110 -99.82 -70.98 44.13
CA ALA A 1110 -100.06 -70.27 45.39
C ALA A 1110 -101.54 -70.29 45.80
#